data_AF-W2GZN4-F1
#
_entry.id   AF-W2GZN4-F1
#
_cell.length_a   1.000
_cell.length_b   1.000
_cell.length_c   1.000
_cell.angle_alpha   90.00
_cell.angle_beta   90.00
_cell.angle_gamma   90.00
#
_symmetry.space_group_name_H-M   'P 1'
#
loop_
_entity.id
_entity.type
_entity.pdbx_description
1 polymer ?
#
loop_
_entity_poly.entity_id
_entity_poly.type
_entity_poly.pdbx_seq_one_letter_code
_entity_poly.pdbx_strand_id
1 'polypeptide(L)'
;ILYPDACLLQTRISFSHYHFCHVPPEAPKYPLDPAMSYSLFPPAPPSAPSTSAAPPPPVFRSTGGLQKLISPQFLSPDALLRPVPTNEWWGNLLAWDGQRDSDAVFAGPYTYKVVQSQPGTIGSGLSVSYLVQYRSDGPINDNGAPRFYFYPPTIKNWIFSAVELAEQSGVPPLTIQAWDDMGVHLSMAGMRMYLALGSAFTTVEYQDMQVQLGSEHSIVAINGAPAREGHQVNGISFVISLNNGQQWVLYFFSNAGGNTSLVFEGNKLATTSKFTGVVQAAFVSTSAVQSSVPQDDHKILQLYHASAGVYLRGATIQTFDSDSFVFNWQLASAAGSNPGARFLHFALTHLQDMLDLSSVEAKDELVLYSHTHGPLFAYLLTTPPRSNPTWLCRVPQAESQGVEACTAFYPPRAGCLTRDVVDRLNLCRVVSDEIYGDWSLPHEGSYYFKGKALQKFGTMCLVARQLADTTNPDMRDVAEHGISKLQQLLSQFADNQSAFPLVYDTVYKGVISSEALARNDMNVDFGNGVYNDHHYHYGYIVTAAAMALYLDPNWRHSADAVKLRTVVDTLIRDVATSSPMGSDPYFPRYRYFNWWLGHSYSHGVTPMADGKDEESTSEEVNFLYGIALYGQVTENAEQQALAKLILKVYVRAVNTYFLLRNDGPAIHPAGFSKNKVTGVFFDNKCDYTTWFSPNKECIHGIQMIPVSPILEVSRPPRFVREEWDEVLSRLPIVHDWRANQSGWTSLLFANYSVLDREKAFEVLSTCPMDDGLSRAWALYYAATRPPPSR
;
A
#
# COMPACT_ATOMS: atom_id res chain seq x y z
N ILE A 1 -33.40 -6.55 27.91
CA ILE A 1 -34.76 -6.29 28.45
C ILE A 1 -34.80 -4.81 28.84
N LEU A 2 -35.89 -4.11 28.50
CA LEU A 2 -36.22 -2.70 28.87
C LEU A 2 -35.30 -1.55 28.38
N TYR A 3 -35.79 -0.87 27.33
CA TYR A 3 -35.83 0.61 27.16
C TYR A 3 -37.08 1.18 27.93
N PRO A 4 -37.45 2.50 27.93
CA PRO A 4 -36.87 3.70 27.31
C PRO A 4 -36.43 4.73 28.41
N ASP A 5 -36.60 6.08 28.44
CA ASP A 5 -37.32 7.08 27.62
C ASP A 5 -36.73 8.52 27.72
N ALA A 6 -37.52 9.57 27.44
CA ALA A 6 -37.12 10.58 26.46
C ALA A 6 -37.72 12.02 26.59
N CYS A 7 -37.04 12.99 25.93
CA CYS A 7 -37.60 14.22 25.32
C CYS A 7 -37.99 15.47 26.18
N LEU A 8 -38.19 16.59 25.44
CA LEU A 8 -38.92 17.86 25.72
C LEU A 8 -38.24 19.11 26.38
N LEU A 9 -37.64 19.94 25.50
CA LEU A 9 -38.08 21.31 25.09
C LEU A 9 -38.09 22.56 26.05
N GLN A 10 -37.55 23.68 25.48
CA GLN A 10 -38.16 25.05 25.35
C GLN A 10 -37.66 26.28 26.17
N THR A 11 -37.00 27.24 25.47
CA THR A 11 -37.03 28.73 25.63
C THR A 11 -36.37 29.43 26.86
N ARG A 12 -36.04 30.75 26.91
CA ARG A 12 -36.22 31.96 26.03
C ARG A 12 -35.26 33.13 26.43
N ILE A 13 -34.80 33.97 25.47
CA ILE A 13 -34.52 35.45 25.58
C ILE A 13 -33.32 35.88 26.52
N SER A 14 -32.52 36.96 26.38
CA SER A 14 -32.59 38.33 25.77
C SER A 14 -31.21 38.89 25.29
N PHE A 15 -31.23 39.81 24.29
CA PHE A 15 -30.37 40.99 23.95
C PHE A 15 -29.08 41.30 24.77
N SER A 16 -27.98 41.86 24.21
CA SER A 16 -27.86 43.04 23.32
C SER A 16 -26.67 42.95 22.31
N HIS A 17 -26.86 43.24 21.01
CA HIS A 17 -26.68 44.55 20.34
C HIS A 17 -25.29 45.23 20.48
N TYR A 18 -24.52 45.24 19.37
CA TYR A 18 -23.89 46.45 18.79
C TYR A 18 -23.64 46.24 17.28
N HIS A 19 -23.82 47.28 16.47
CA HIS A 19 -23.51 47.34 15.04
C HIS A 19 -22.44 48.43 14.80
N PHE A 20 -21.63 48.29 13.74
CA PHE A 20 -21.63 49.23 12.60
C PHE A 20 -20.80 48.68 11.43
N CYS A 21 -21.13 49.09 10.21
CA CYS A 21 -20.40 48.77 8.98
C CYS A 21 -19.63 50.00 8.48
N HIS A 22 -18.54 49.82 7.73
CA HIS A 22 -18.43 50.27 6.32
C HIS A 22 -17.12 49.81 5.66
N VAL A 23 -16.94 50.16 4.38
CA VAL A 23 -15.93 49.60 3.45
C VAL A 23 -15.11 50.76 2.79
N PRO A 24 -14.31 50.58 1.71
CA PRO A 24 -12.88 50.92 1.69
C PRO A 24 -12.54 52.25 0.96
N PRO A 25 -11.23 52.51 0.76
CA PRO A 25 -10.76 53.20 -0.44
C PRO A 25 -9.66 52.41 -1.20
N GLU A 26 -9.32 52.87 -2.41
CA GLU A 26 -8.47 52.19 -3.39
C GLU A 26 -6.97 52.58 -3.32
N ALA A 27 -6.15 51.97 -4.19
CA ALA A 27 -4.69 52.09 -4.24
C ALA A 27 -4.18 53.26 -5.12
N PRO A 28 -2.85 53.48 -5.12
CA PRO A 28 -2.16 53.80 -6.37
C PRO A 28 -1.04 52.80 -6.70
N LYS A 29 -0.76 52.63 -8.01
CA LYS A 29 0.38 51.88 -8.56
C LYS A 29 1.43 52.86 -9.11
N TYR A 30 2.73 52.54 -9.01
CA TYR A 30 3.79 52.85 -10.00
C TYR A 30 5.04 51.97 -9.69
N PRO A 31 6.05 51.87 -10.59
CA PRO A 31 6.86 50.65 -10.72
C PRO A 31 8.25 50.72 -10.07
N LEU A 32 8.91 49.57 -9.98
CA LEU A 32 10.34 49.42 -9.69
C LEU A 32 10.99 48.43 -10.67
N ASP A 33 12.23 48.71 -11.06
CA ASP A 33 13.01 47.91 -12.03
C ASP A 33 13.55 46.59 -11.42
N PRO A 34 13.72 45.53 -12.23
CA PRO A 34 14.30 44.26 -11.80
C PRO A 34 15.84 44.33 -11.74
N ALA A 35 16.39 44.58 -10.55
CA ALA A 35 17.84 44.65 -10.34
C ALA A 35 18.50 43.27 -10.12
N MET A 36 19.22 42.80 -11.15
CA MET A 36 20.36 41.85 -11.10
C MET A 36 20.29 40.65 -10.13
N SER A 37 19.83 39.51 -10.62
CA SER A 37 20.24 38.20 -10.08
C SER A 37 21.65 37.84 -10.58
N TYR A 38 22.66 37.86 -9.70
CA TYR A 38 23.99 37.33 -10.01
C TYR A 38 23.96 35.80 -10.04
N SER A 39 23.82 35.22 -11.23
CA SER A 39 23.89 33.76 -11.42
C SER A 39 25.33 33.28 -11.25
N LEU A 40 25.66 32.79 -10.06
CA LEU A 40 26.84 31.98 -9.85
C LEU A 40 26.58 30.56 -10.40
N PHE A 41 27.55 30.05 -11.16
CA PHE A 41 27.54 28.77 -11.90
C PHE A 41 26.64 28.71 -13.15
N PRO A 42 27.05 27.94 -14.19
CA PRO A 42 26.27 27.73 -15.41
C PRO A 42 25.12 26.72 -15.17
N PRO A 43 24.08 26.72 -16.04
CA PRO A 43 23.01 25.73 -15.96
C PRO A 43 23.55 24.30 -16.15
N ALA A 44 22.95 23.34 -15.44
CA ALA A 44 23.22 21.92 -15.64
C ALA A 44 22.90 21.51 -17.09
N PRO A 45 23.70 20.61 -17.71
CA PRO A 45 23.41 20.14 -19.06
C PRO A 45 22.10 19.32 -19.08
N PRO A 46 21.33 19.35 -20.18
CA PRO A 46 20.13 18.53 -20.32
C PRO A 46 20.48 17.03 -20.21
N SER A 47 19.54 16.26 -19.68
CA SER A 47 19.71 14.85 -19.33
C SER A 47 20.25 14.00 -20.48
N ALA A 48 21.49 13.51 -20.32
CA ALA A 48 22.04 12.50 -21.20
C ALA A 48 21.40 11.12 -20.88
N PRO A 49 20.95 10.35 -21.88
CA PRO A 49 20.48 8.99 -21.63
C PRO A 49 21.65 8.07 -21.28
N SER A 50 21.37 7.04 -20.47
CA SER A 50 22.30 5.97 -20.09
C SER A 50 23.52 6.39 -19.26
N THR A 51 23.32 6.52 -17.95
CA THR A 51 24.23 5.93 -16.97
C THR A 51 23.55 4.73 -16.31
N SER A 52 24.26 3.62 -16.14
CA SER A 52 23.77 2.49 -15.33
C SER A 52 23.66 2.90 -13.86
N ALA A 53 22.61 2.49 -13.16
CA ALA A 53 22.48 2.77 -11.73
C ALA A 53 23.71 2.27 -10.95
N ALA A 54 24.14 3.02 -9.93
CA ALA A 54 25.37 2.69 -9.20
C ALA A 54 25.23 1.38 -8.40
N PRO A 55 26.29 0.55 -8.29
CA PRO A 55 26.27 -0.63 -7.43
C PRO A 55 26.06 -0.24 -5.95
N PRO A 56 25.53 -1.16 -5.13
CA PRO A 56 25.49 -1.00 -3.68
C PRO A 56 26.90 -0.69 -3.13
N PRO A 57 27.06 0.26 -2.20
CA PRO A 57 28.36 0.64 -1.68
C PRO A 57 28.99 -0.51 -0.86
N PRO A 58 30.34 -0.69 -0.88
CA PRO A 58 31.02 -1.84 -0.25
C PRO A 58 30.84 -2.03 1.26
N VAL A 59 30.18 -1.09 1.95
CA VAL A 59 29.74 -1.20 3.33
C VAL A 59 28.66 -2.27 3.51
N PHE A 60 27.85 -2.54 2.48
CA PHE A 60 26.96 -3.70 2.41
C PHE A 60 27.69 -4.83 1.68
N ARG A 61 28.15 -5.84 2.43
CA ARG A 61 28.82 -7.00 1.82
C ARG A 61 27.82 -7.83 1.03
N SER A 62 28.16 -8.20 -0.19
CA SER A 62 27.30 -9.05 -1.03
C SER A 62 27.18 -10.47 -0.49
N THR A 63 25.99 -11.06 -0.54
CA THR A 63 25.71 -12.43 -0.11
C THR A 63 24.72 -13.13 -1.05
N GLY A 64 24.92 -14.41 -1.31
CA GLY A 64 23.90 -15.30 -1.90
C GLY A 64 23.26 -16.23 -0.86
N GLY A 65 23.47 -15.96 0.43
CA GLY A 65 23.09 -16.87 1.52
C GLY A 65 21.59 -17.11 1.64
N LEU A 66 20.76 -16.13 1.24
CA LEU A 66 19.31 -16.20 1.35
C LEU A 66 18.71 -17.38 0.59
N GLN A 67 19.35 -17.80 -0.52
CA GLN A 67 18.97 -18.95 -1.34
C GLN A 67 18.80 -20.25 -0.54
N LYS A 68 19.49 -20.38 0.60
CA LYS A 68 19.43 -21.55 1.49
C LYS A 68 18.20 -21.57 2.41
N LEU A 69 17.58 -20.41 2.66
CA LEU A 69 16.36 -20.28 3.44
C LEU A 69 15.13 -20.25 2.54
N ILE A 70 15.19 -19.47 1.46
CA ILE A 70 14.09 -19.24 0.53
C ILE A 70 14.66 -18.94 -0.87
N SER A 71 14.07 -19.56 -1.90
CA SER A 71 14.54 -19.52 -3.28
C SER A 71 13.37 -19.37 -4.24
N PRO A 72 13.49 -18.53 -5.29
CA PRO A 72 12.45 -18.42 -6.30
C PRO A 72 12.55 -19.59 -7.30
N GLN A 73 11.67 -20.59 -7.14
CA GLN A 73 11.77 -21.86 -7.88
C GLN A 73 11.37 -21.76 -9.36
N PHE A 74 10.44 -20.87 -9.70
CA PHE A 74 9.75 -20.86 -11.00
C PHE A 74 10.14 -19.70 -11.93
N LEU A 75 11.18 -18.92 -11.62
CA LEU A 75 11.65 -17.85 -12.52
C LEU A 75 12.32 -18.42 -13.78
N SER A 76 12.07 -17.79 -14.93
CA SER A 76 12.84 -18.08 -16.16
C SER A 76 14.31 -17.64 -16.02
N PRO A 77 15.25 -18.16 -16.84
CA PRO A 77 16.65 -17.74 -16.82
C PRO A 77 16.83 -16.22 -16.99
N ASP A 78 16.03 -15.59 -17.86
CA ASP A 78 16.07 -14.14 -18.11
C ASP A 78 15.40 -13.33 -16.99
N ALA A 79 14.49 -13.94 -16.22
CA ALA A 79 13.92 -13.36 -15.02
C ALA A 79 14.93 -13.35 -13.86
N LEU A 80 15.71 -14.42 -13.67
CA LEU A 80 16.76 -14.53 -12.64
C LEU A 80 17.90 -13.50 -12.78
N LEU A 81 18.04 -12.86 -13.95
CA LEU A 81 19.01 -11.79 -14.19
C LEU A 81 18.54 -10.41 -13.72
N ARG A 82 17.24 -10.23 -13.42
CA ARG A 82 16.65 -8.95 -12.99
C ARG A 82 16.46 -8.89 -11.47
N PRO A 83 16.41 -7.68 -10.87
CA PRO A 83 15.84 -7.50 -9.53
C PRO A 83 14.40 -7.97 -9.45
N VAL A 84 14.15 -8.95 -8.57
CA VAL A 84 12.84 -9.58 -8.38
C VAL A 84 12.12 -8.81 -7.28
N PRO A 85 10.91 -8.26 -7.50
CA PRO A 85 10.14 -7.61 -6.45
C PRO A 85 9.71 -8.65 -5.41
N THR A 86 9.62 -8.23 -4.16
CA THR A 86 9.52 -9.14 -3.00
C THR A 86 8.21 -9.00 -2.23
N ASN A 87 7.63 -7.79 -2.24
CA ASN A 87 6.47 -7.41 -1.45
C ASN A 87 5.32 -7.10 -2.44
N GLU A 88 4.88 -8.13 -3.16
CA GLU A 88 3.94 -8.03 -4.28
C GLU A 88 2.73 -8.94 -4.08
N TRP A 89 1.58 -8.54 -4.63
CA TRP A 89 0.30 -9.26 -4.52
C TRP A 89 0.36 -10.69 -5.10
N TRP A 90 1.27 -10.90 -6.06
CA TRP A 90 1.55 -12.20 -6.67
C TRP A 90 2.74 -12.94 -6.05
N GLY A 91 3.39 -12.37 -5.03
CA GLY A 91 4.65 -12.85 -4.43
C GLY A 91 4.57 -14.25 -3.80
N ASN A 92 3.37 -14.75 -3.49
CA ASN A 92 3.16 -16.16 -3.10
C ASN A 92 3.68 -17.16 -4.16
N LEU A 93 3.73 -16.77 -5.43
CA LEU A 93 4.27 -17.61 -6.51
C LEU A 93 5.81 -17.70 -6.50
N LEU A 94 6.51 -16.79 -5.82
CA LEU A 94 7.97 -16.82 -5.70
C LEU A 94 8.43 -17.94 -4.77
N ALA A 95 7.80 -18.07 -3.60
CA ALA A 95 8.15 -19.06 -2.58
C ALA A 95 7.46 -20.43 -2.76
N TRP A 96 6.68 -20.61 -3.82
CA TRP A 96 6.00 -21.87 -4.09
C TRP A 96 7.00 -22.98 -4.45
N ASP A 97 6.78 -24.18 -3.92
CA ASP A 97 7.69 -25.33 -3.98
C ASP A 97 7.28 -26.41 -5.01
N GLY A 98 6.11 -26.24 -5.65
CA GLY A 98 5.57 -27.22 -6.57
C GLY A 98 5.14 -28.55 -5.93
N GLN A 99 4.94 -28.64 -4.61
CA GLN A 99 4.51 -29.88 -3.95
C GLN A 99 2.98 -29.97 -3.71
N ARG A 100 2.26 -28.87 -3.92
CA ARG A 100 0.80 -28.74 -3.82
C ARG A 100 0.28 -27.62 -4.72
N ASP A 101 -1.04 -27.45 -4.82
CA ASP A 101 -1.65 -26.21 -5.34
C ASP A 101 -1.00 -24.98 -4.66
N SER A 102 -0.71 -23.93 -5.43
CA SER A 102 -0.10 -22.71 -4.89
C SER A 102 -0.99 -22.08 -3.81
N ASP A 103 -0.39 -21.29 -2.94
CA ASP A 103 -1.18 -20.30 -2.21
C ASP A 103 -1.79 -19.30 -3.19
N ALA A 104 -2.91 -18.69 -2.79
CA ALA A 104 -3.68 -17.84 -3.68
C ALA A 104 -3.02 -16.48 -3.87
N VAL A 105 -3.28 -15.87 -5.02
CA VAL A 105 -2.92 -14.48 -5.32
C VAL A 105 -4.19 -13.74 -5.73
N PHE A 106 -4.39 -12.56 -5.17
CA PHE A 106 -5.69 -11.91 -5.09
C PHE A 106 -5.68 -10.64 -5.94
N ALA A 107 -6.22 -10.72 -7.15
CA ALA A 107 -6.12 -9.65 -8.13
C ALA A 107 -7.21 -8.57 -8.00
N GLY A 108 -8.34 -8.86 -7.33
CA GLY A 108 -9.48 -7.95 -7.20
C GLY A 108 -10.09 -7.56 -8.57
N PRO A 109 -11.13 -8.24 -9.07
CA PRO A 109 -12.12 -9.04 -8.33
C PRO A 109 -11.74 -10.52 -8.18
N TYR A 110 -10.77 -10.98 -8.96
CA TYR A 110 -10.50 -12.41 -9.13
C TYR A 110 -9.45 -12.95 -8.16
N THR A 111 -9.63 -14.20 -7.76
CA THR A 111 -8.62 -15.00 -7.03
C THR A 111 -7.98 -15.97 -7.99
N TYR A 112 -6.65 -16.04 -8.02
CA TYR A 112 -5.91 -16.98 -8.86
C TYR A 112 -5.10 -17.98 -8.02
N LYS A 113 -4.96 -19.21 -8.54
CA LYS A 113 -4.03 -20.23 -8.00
C LYS A 113 -3.48 -21.06 -9.14
N VAL A 114 -2.25 -21.55 -8.97
CA VAL A 114 -1.71 -22.60 -9.85
C VAL A 114 -2.16 -23.95 -9.29
N VAL A 115 -2.94 -24.67 -10.10
CA VAL A 115 -3.51 -25.97 -9.78
C VAL A 115 -2.59 -27.06 -10.31
N GLN A 116 -2.39 -28.11 -9.52
CA GLN A 116 -1.60 -29.28 -9.93
C GLN A 116 -2.47 -30.39 -10.49
N SER A 117 -1.93 -31.11 -11.48
CA SER A 117 -2.50 -32.36 -11.96
C SER A 117 -2.57 -33.40 -10.85
N GLN A 118 -3.78 -33.84 -10.50
CA GLN A 118 -4.03 -35.00 -9.66
C GLN A 118 -4.90 -36.03 -10.41
N PRO A 119 -4.83 -37.33 -10.07
CA PRO A 119 -5.62 -38.36 -10.74
C PRO A 119 -7.13 -38.04 -10.78
N GLY A 120 -7.70 -37.98 -11.99
CA GLY A 120 -9.12 -37.67 -12.23
C GLY A 120 -9.47 -36.18 -12.42
N THR A 121 -8.54 -35.26 -12.20
CA THR A 121 -8.74 -33.80 -12.39
C THR A 121 -8.77 -33.40 -13.88
N ILE A 122 -8.59 -32.11 -14.19
CA ILE A 122 -8.41 -31.60 -15.57
C ILE A 122 -6.94 -31.42 -15.96
N GLY A 123 -6.00 -31.91 -15.13
CA GLY A 123 -4.58 -31.61 -15.26
C GLY A 123 -4.15 -30.32 -14.57
N SER A 124 -2.87 -30.01 -14.73
CA SER A 124 -2.25 -28.79 -14.21
C SER A 124 -2.78 -27.55 -14.94
N GLY A 125 -2.99 -26.44 -14.23
CA GLY A 125 -3.60 -25.26 -14.82
C GLY A 125 -3.64 -24.02 -13.92
N LEU A 126 -4.39 -23.01 -14.35
CA LEU A 126 -4.66 -21.78 -13.60
C LEU A 126 -6.14 -21.77 -13.18
N SER A 127 -6.42 -21.81 -11.87
CA SER A 127 -7.78 -21.56 -11.39
C SER A 127 -8.08 -20.07 -11.31
N VAL A 128 -9.32 -19.69 -11.64
CA VAL A 128 -9.90 -18.39 -11.30
C VAL A 128 -11.22 -18.57 -10.51
N SER A 129 -11.40 -17.71 -9.50
CA SER A 129 -12.63 -17.63 -8.72
C SER A 129 -13.05 -16.20 -8.40
N TYR A 130 -14.36 -15.99 -8.28
CA TYR A 130 -14.96 -14.79 -7.69
C TYR A 130 -15.61 -15.19 -6.36
N LEU A 131 -14.91 -14.90 -5.26
CA LEU A 131 -15.19 -15.54 -3.96
C LEU A 131 -16.18 -14.79 -3.07
N VAL A 132 -16.67 -13.61 -3.48
CA VAL A 132 -17.42 -12.67 -2.61
C VAL A 132 -18.66 -13.30 -1.94
N GLN A 133 -19.37 -14.21 -2.61
CA GLN A 133 -20.53 -14.91 -2.06
C GLN A 133 -20.21 -15.96 -0.97
N TYR A 134 -18.93 -16.25 -0.73
CA TYR A 134 -18.45 -17.25 0.25
C TYR A 134 -17.83 -16.62 1.50
N ARG A 135 -17.99 -15.30 1.70
CA ARG A 135 -17.40 -14.58 2.84
C ARG A 135 -17.77 -15.25 4.17
N SER A 136 -16.74 -15.50 4.97
CA SER A 136 -16.86 -16.06 6.32
C SER A 136 -16.47 -14.99 7.33
N ASP A 137 -17.43 -14.56 8.15
CA ASP A 137 -17.23 -13.58 9.20
C ASP A 137 -16.79 -14.26 10.52
N GLY A 138 -15.81 -13.67 11.19
CA GLY A 138 -15.33 -14.09 12.50
C GLY A 138 -16.29 -13.73 13.65
N PRO A 139 -15.97 -14.13 14.89
CA PRO A 139 -16.81 -13.85 16.05
C PRO A 139 -16.98 -12.34 16.28
N ILE A 140 -18.16 -11.95 16.76
CA ILE A 140 -18.44 -10.56 17.14
C ILE A 140 -17.65 -10.19 18.39
N ASN A 141 -16.90 -9.09 18.32
CA ASN A 141 -16.13 -8.53 19.43
C ASN A 141 -16.97 -7.55 20.28
N ASP A 142 -16.34 -6.97 21.30
CA ASP A 142 -16.93 -5.99 22.22
C ASP A 142 -17.17 -4.58 21.60
N ASN A 143 -16.67 -4.29 20.39
CA ASN A 143 -17.13 -3.15 19.59
C ASN A 143 -18.49 -3.45 18.91
N GLY A 144 -19.00 -4.69 18.98
CA GLY A 144 -20.19 -5.13 18.27
C GLY A 144 -19.97 -5.30 16.75
N ALA A 145 -18.74 -5.59 16.34
CA ALA A 145 -18.31 -5.85 14.96
C ALA A 145 -17.71 -7.26 14.84
N PRO A 146 -17.66 -7.88 13.65
CA PRO A 146 -16.81 -9.04 13.44
C PRO A 146 -15.35 -8.70 13.78
N ARG A 147 -14.64 -9.59 14.47
CA ARG A 147 -13.19 -9.44 14.68
C ARG A 147 -12.45 -9.48 13.34
N PHE A 148 -12.79 -10.44 12.49
CA PHE A 148 -12.19 -10.60 11.18
C PHE A 148 -13.25 -11.01 10.15
N TYR A 149 -12.89 -10.98 8.88
CA TYR A 149 -13.61 -11.68 7.81
C TYR A 149 -12.62 -12.14 6.74
N PHE A 150 -12.94 -13.19 6.00
CA PHE A 150 -12.13 -13.70 4.88
C PHE A 150 -13.00 -14.41 3.85
N TYR A 151 -12.43 -14.78 2.69
CA TYR A 151 -13.11 -15.58 1.66
C TYR A 151 -12.33 -16.88 1.41
N PRO A 152 -12.92 -18.08 1.50
CA PRO A 152 -12.16 -19.34 1.41
C PRO A 152 -11.41 -19.50 0.07
N PRO A 153 -10.06 -19.43 0.04
CA PRO A 153 -9.26 -19.48 -1.19
C PRO A 153 -9.01 -20.93 -1.64
N THR A 154 -9.93 -21.84 -1.34
CA THR A 154 -9.92 -23.25 -1.74
C THR A 154 -10.84 -23.53 -2.92
N ILE A 155 -11.90 -22.72 -3.08
CA ILE A 155 -12.95 -22.89 -4.09
C ILE A 155 -12.45 -22.46 -5.47
N LYS A 156 -12.60 -23.32 -6.49
CA LYS A 156 -12.22 -23.06 -7.89
C LYS A 156 -13.44 -22.99 -8.80
N ASN A 157 -13.93 -21.77 -9.10
CA ASN A 157 -15.09 -21.59 -9.97
C ASN A 157 -14.78 -21.96 -11.42
N TRP A 158 -13.55 -21.68 -11.88
CA TRP A 158 -13.01 -22.14 -13.15
C TRP A 158 -11.55 -22.56 -13.01
N ILE A 159 -11.12 -23.47 -13.87
CA ILE A 159 -9.72 -23.86 -14.05
C ILE A 159 -9.43 -23.91 -15.55
N PHE A 160 -8.47 -23.10 -15.99
CA PHE A 160 -7.92 -23.12 -17.34
C PHE A 160 -6.81 -24.18 -17.42
N SER A 161 -6.98 -25.16 -18.30
CA SER A 161 -6.04 -26.25 -18.56
C SER A 161 -6.04 -26.60 -20.06
N ALA A 162 -5.41 -27.71 -20.41
CA ALA A 162 -5.47 -28.37 -21.72
C ALA A 162 -5.44 -29.88 -21.54
N VAL A 163 -5.93 -30.64 -22.52
CA VAL A 163 -5.94 -32.12 -22.48
C VAL A 163 -4.51 -32.66 -22.32
N GLU A 164 -3.53 -32.04 -22.99
CA GLU A 164 -2.11 -32.38 -22.91
C GLU A 164 -1.47 -32.12 -21.52
N LEU A 165 -2.19 -31.47 -20.59
CA LEU A 165 -1.78 -31.26 -19.19
C LEU A 165 -2.46 -32.22 -18.22
N ALA A 166 -3.51 -32.95 -18.65
CA ALA A 166 -4.20 -33.96 -17.84
C ALA A 166 -3.41 -35.29 -17.75
N GLU A 167 -2.58 -35.58 -18.75
CA GLU A 167 -1.73 -36.78 -18.78
C GLU A 167 -0.40 -36.59 -18.03
N GLN A 168 -0.06 -35.35 -17.64
CA GLN A 168 1.19 -35.04 -16.94
C GLN A 168 1.04 -35.27 -15.44
N SER A 169 1.93 -36.08 -14.86
CA SER A 169 2.04 -36.28 -13.41
C SER A 169 3.26 -35.56 -12.83
N GLY A 170 3.06 -34.73 -11.80
CA GLY A 170 4.14 -34.03 -11.10
C GLY A 170 3.98 -32.50 -11.11
N VAL A 171 5.10 -31.80 -10.91
CA VAL A 171 5.15 -30.33 -10.84
C VAL A 171 4.65 -29.72 -12.15
N PRO A 172 3.69 -28.76 -12.13
CA PRO A 172 3.27 -28.05 -13.33
C PRO A 172 4.43 -27.40 -14.07
N PRO A 173 4.44 -27.38 -15.43
CA PRO A 173 5.48 -26.75 -16.23
C PRO A 173 5.33 -25.21 -16.26
N LEU A 174 5.09 -24.60 -15.11
CA LEU A 174 4.95 -23.17 -14.90
C LEU A 174 6.31 -22.48 -14.97
N THR A 175 6.35 -21.30 -15.56
CA THR A 175 7.46 -20.34 -15.43
C THR A 175 6.94 -18.92 -15.30
N ILE A 176 7.48 -18.17 -14.35
CA ILE A 176 7.37 -16.71 -14.23
C ILE A 176 8.36 -16.11 -15.23
N GLN A 177 7.85 -15.46 -16.26
CA GLN A 177 8.64 -14.94 -17.38
C GLN A 177 9.03 -13.47 -17.20
N ALA A 178 8.14 -12.67 -16.63
CA ALA A 178 8.32 -11.24 -16.37
C ALA A 178 7.26 -10.74 -15.38
N TRP A 179 7.39 -9.48 -14.99
CA TRP A 179 6.47 -8.69 -14.19
C TRP A 179 6.66 -7.21 -14.57
N ASP A 180 5.75 -6.37 -14.10
CA ASP A 180 5.77 -4.92 -14.27
C ASP A 180 5.07 -4.22 -13.09
N ASP A 181 4.71 -2.93 -13.23
CA ASP A 181 4.11 -2.13 -12.15
C ASP A 181 2.65 -2.54 -11.80
N MET A 182 2.06 -3.55 -12.44
CA MET A 182 0.68 -4.02 -12.24
C MET A 182 0.53 -5.53 -12.04
N GLY A 183 1.44 -6.34 -12.60
CA GLY A 183 1.18 -7.77 -12.76
C GLY A 183 2.37 -8.65 -13.12
N VAL A 184 2.06 -9.91 -13.37
CA VAL A 184 3.02 -11.00 -13.61
C VAL A 184 2.67 -11.80 -14.87
N HIS A 185 3.70 -12.11 -15.65
CA HIS A 185 3.61 -12.93 -16.86
C HIS A 185 3.97 -14.39 -16.52
N LEU A 186 3.03 -15.30 -16.73
CA LEU A 186 3.21 -16.73 -16.51
C LEU A 186 3.15 -17.48 -17.86
N SER A 187 3.93 -18.55 -17.99
CA SER A 187 3.83 -19.51 -19.09
C SER A 187 3.72 -20.92 -18.52
N MET A 188 2.77 -21.73 -19.02
CA MET A 188 2.61 -23.13 -18.64
C MET A 188 2.43 -23.97 -19.91
N ALA A 189 3.47 -24.72 -20.31
CA ALA A 189 3.52 -25.38 -21.62
C ALA A 189 3.11 -24.41 -22.77
N GLY A 190 2.06 -24.73 -23.54
CA GLY A 190 1.51 -23.88 -24.61
C GLY A 190 0.57 -22.76 -24.15
N MET A 191 0.33 -22.58 -22.85
CA MET A 191 -0.47 -21.49 -22.28
C MET A 191 0.42 -20.31 -21.87
N ARG A 192 -0.02 -19.08 -22.14
CA ARG A 192 0.53 -17.84 -21.57
C ARG A 192 -0.58 -17.05 -20.87
N MET A 193 -0.27 -16.52 -19.71
CA MET A 193 -1.18 -15.73 -18.88
C MET A 193 -0.46 -14.44 -18.47
N TYR A 194 -1.18 -13.32 -18.50
CA TYR A 194 -0.77 -12.10 -17.80
C TYR A 194 -1.82 -11.84 -16.72
N LEU A 195 -1.39 -11.84 -15.46
CA LEU A 195 -2.26 -11.59 -14.31
C LEU A 195 -1.94 -10.21 -13.77
N ALA A 196 -2.93 -9.32 -13.69
CA ALA A 196 -2.81 -8.00 -13.10
C ALA A 196 -4.01 -7.65 -12.24
N LEU A 197 -3.77 -6.76 -11.28
CA LEU A 197 -4.80 -6.16 -10.44
C LEU A 197 -5.90 -5.50 -11.29
N GLY A 198 -7.17 -5.59 -10.89
CA GLY A 198 -8.27 -4.92 -11.59
C GLY A 198 -8.68 -5.50 -12.94
N SER A 199 -8.09 -6.61 -13.40
CA SER A 199 -8.40 -7.22 -14.70
C SER A 199 -9.89 -7.57 -14.81
N ALA A 200 -10.61 -7.01 -15.81
CA ALA A 200 -12.04 -7.31 -16.01
C ALA A 200 -12.28 -8.73 -16.56
N PHE A 201 -11.35 -9.24 -17.37
CA PHE A 201 -11.33 -10.58 -17.93
C PHE A 201 -10.07 -11.33 -17.51
N THR A 202 -10.21 -12.54 -16.95
CA THR A 202 -9.09 -13.49 -16.95
C THR A 202 -8.81 -13.91 -18.38
N THR A 203 -7.55 -13.80 -18.80
CA THR A 203 -7.15 -14.03 -20.20
C THR A 203 -6.01 -15.04 -20.29
N VAL A 204 -6.17 -16.03 -21.17
CA VAL A 204 -5.16 -17.06 -21.46
C VAL A 204 -4.95 -17.14 -22.97
N GLU A 205 -3.72 -16.93 -23.42
CA GLU A 205 -3.30 -17.24 -24.78
C GLU A 205 -2.91 -18.72 -24.86
N TYR A 206 -3.40 -19.43 -25.86
CA TYR A 206 -3.08 -20.84 -26.11
C TYR A 206 -2.38 -20.99 -27.46
N GLN A 207 -1.36 -21.86 -27.52
CA GLN A 207 -0.56 -22.14 -28.71
C GLN A 207 -0.47 -23.66 -28.95
N ASP A 208 -1.19 -24.14 -29.97
CA ASP A 208 -1.31 -25.56 -30.37
C ASP A 208 -1.65 -26.53 -29.21
N MET A 209 -2.66 -26.19 -28.40
CA MET A 209 -3.14 -27.02 -27.29
C MET A 209 -4.63 -27.34 -27.45
N GLN A 210 -5.10 -28.49 -27.00
CA GLN A 210 -6.54 -28.76 -26.89
C GLN A 210 -7.08 -28.20 -25.56
N VAL A 211 -7.67 -27.00 -25.60
CA VAL A 211 -8.16 -26.28 -24.41
C VAL A 211 -9.14 -27.15 -23.63
N GLN A 212 -8.96 -27.22 -22.31
CA GLN A 212 -9.90 -27.84 -21.38
C GLN A 212 -10.16 -26.89 -20.22
N LEU A 213 -11.43 -26.55 -20.00
CA LEU A 213 -11.92 -25.77 -18.87
C LEU A 213 -12.70 -26.67 -17.93
N GLY A 214 -12.49 -26.55 -16.62
CA GLY A 214 -13.23 -27.30 -15.61
C GLY A 214 -13.67 -26.43 -14.45
N SER A 215 -14.51 -26.97 -13.57
CA SER A 215 -15.03 -26.30 -12.37
C SER A 215 -15.20 -27.31 -11.24
N GLU A 216 -15.00 -26.88 -9.99
CA GLU A 216 -15.41 -27.64 -8.80
C GLU A 216 -16.94 -27.55 -8.56
N HIS A 217 -17.64 -26.68 -9.29
CA HIS A 217 -19.09 -26.59 -9.33
C HIS A 217 -19.65 -27.29 -10.57
N SER A 218 -20.86 -27.85 -10.47
CA SER A 218 -21.50 -28.45 -11.64
C SER A 218 -21.93 -27.36 -12.62
N ILE A 219 -21.54 -27.48 -13.89
CA ILE A 219 -22.07 -26.68 -14.99
C ILE A 219 -23.50 -27.16 -15.25
N VAL A 220 -24.49 -26.31 -14.97
CA VAL A 220 -25.92 -26.68 -15.06
C VAL A 220 -26.58 -26.19 -16.35
N ALA A 221 -26.07 -25.10 -16.94
CA ALA A 221 -26.57 -24.59 -18.20
C ALA A 221 -25.48 -23.91 -19.03
N ILE A 222 -25.63 -23.98 -20.36
CA ILE A 222 -24.76 -23.40 -21.38
C ILE A 222 -25.67 -22.64 -22.35
N ASN A 223 -25.45 -21.33 -22.52
CA ASN A 223 -26.31 -20.42 -23.29
C ASN A 223 -27.81 -20.53 -22.92
N GLY A 224 -28.10 -20.71 -21.63
CA GLY A 224 -29.46 -20.89 -21.09
C GLY A 224 -30.08 -22.27 -21.30
N ALA A 225 -29.49 -23.15 -22.12
CA ALA A 225 -29.93 -24.52 -22.28
C ALA A 225 -29.30 -25.43 -21.19
N PRO A 226 -30.04 -26.39 -20.60
CA PRO A 226 -29.47 -27.32 -19.61
C PRO A 226 -28.27 -28.10 -20.17
N ALA A 227 -27.19 -28.17 -19.41
CA ALA A 227 -25.98 -28.91 -19.79
C ALA A 227 -26.27 -30.42 -19.92
N ARG A 228 -25.64 -31.08 -20.91
CA ARG A 228 -25.84 -32.50 -21.22
C ARG A 228 -24.54 -33.13 -21.68
N GLU A 229 -24.17 -34.24 -21.07
CA GLU A 229 -22.98 -35.03 -21.41
C GLU A 229 -22.93 -35.36 -22.92
N GLY A 230 -21.76 -35.19 -23.53
CA GLY A 230 -21.52 -35.39 -24.96
C GLY A 230 -22.13 -34.32 -25.88
N HIS A 231 -22.74 -33.25 -25.35
CA HIS A 231 -23.31 -32.19 -26.18
C HIS A 231 -22.23 -31.22 -26.68
N GLN A 232 -22.23 -30.96 -27.99
CA GLN A 232 -21.34 -30.00 -28.64
C GLN A 232 -22.05 -28.66 -28.81
N VAL A 233 -21.43 -27.58 -28.31
CA VAL A 233 -21.84 -26.19 -28.54
C VAL A 233 -20.83 -25.48 -29.44
N ASN A 234 -21.28 -24.53 -30.27
CA ASN A 234 -20.44 -23.88 -31.27
C ASN A 234 -20.67 -22.36 -31.30
N GLY A 235 -19.62 -21.56 -31.12
CA GLY A 235 -19.70 -20.10 -31.04
C GLY A 235 -18.36 -19.44 -30.71
N ILE A 236 -18.36 -18.11 -30.58
CA ILE A 236 -17.21 -17.34 -30.06
C ILE A 236 -17.39 -16.92 -28.59
N SER A 237 -18.61 -17.07 -28.03
CA SER A 237 -18.92 -16.76 -26.64
C SER A 237 -19.94 -17.74 -26.06
N PHE A 238 -19.79 -18.08 -24.79
CA PHE A 238 -20.62 -19.04 -24.08
C PHE A 238 -20.97 -18.50 -22.69
N VAL A 239 -22.27 -18.32 -22.41
CA VAL A 239 -22.77 -17.94 -21.08
C VAL A 239 -23.03 -19.20 -20.28
N ILE A 240 -22.29 -19.41 -19.20
CA ILE A 240 -22.33 -20.61 -18.37
C ILE A 240 -23.00 -20.31 -17.04
N SER A 241 -23.88 -21.19 -16.59
CA SER A 241 -24.43 -21.17 -15.22
C SER A 241 -23.88 -22.35 -14.41
N LEU A 242 -23.45 -22.06 -13.19
CA LEU A 242 -22.90 -23.03 -12.24
C LEU A 242 -23.90 -23.35 -11.11
N ASN A 243 -23.82 -24.53 -10.51
CA ASN A 243 -24.74 -24.95 -9.43
C ASN A 243 -24.61 -24.16 -8.11
N ASN A 244 -23.59 -23.31 -7.99
CA ASN A 244 -23.43 -22.33 -6.91
C ASN A 244 -24.25 -21.04 -7.13
N GLY A 245 -25.05 -20.97 -8.20
CA GLY A 245 -25.86 -19.82 -8.59
C GLY A 245 -25.14 -18.76 -9.43
N GLN A 246 -23.83 -18.88 -9.64
CA GLN A 246 -23.05 -17.91 -10.43
C GLN A 246 -23.28 -18.09 -11.93
N GLN A 247 -23.28 -16.95 -12.64
CA GLN A 247 -23.18 -16.89 -14.09
C GLN A 247 -21.83 -16.32 -14.50
N TRP A 248 -21.22 -16.94 -15.52
CA TRP A 248 -19.95 -16.53 -16.11
C TRP A 248 -20.10 -16.45 -17.63
N VAL A 249 -19.31 -15.62 -18.30
CA VAL A 249 -19.20 -15.60 -19.75
C VAL A 249 -17.78 -15.97 -20.17
N LEU A 250 -17.69 -16.93 -21.10
CA LEU A 250 -16.45 -17.39 -21.71
C LEU A 250 -16.37 -16.90 -23.15
N TYR A 251 -15.18 -16.51 -23.62
CA TYR A 251 -14.92 -16.13 -25.02
C TYR A 251 -13.78 -16.95 -25.62
N PHE A 252 -13.89 -17.31 -26.89
CA PHE A 252 -12.90 -18.10 -27.64
C PHE A 252 -12.59 -17.43 -28.98
N PHE A 253 -11.46 -16.74 -29.04
CA PHE A 253 -10.95 -16.01 -30.21
C PHE A 253 -9.86 -16.82 -30.91
N SER A 254 -10.25 -17.64 -31.90
CA SER A 254 -9.32 -18.45 -32.67
C SER A 254 -8.51 -17.61 -33.66
N ASN A 255 -7.20 -17.85 -33.76
CA ASN A 255 -6.33 -17.23 -34.76
C ASN A 255 -6.64 -17.68 -36.20
N ALA A 256 -7.39 -18.77 -36.38
CA ALA A 256 -7.95 -19.18 -37.68
C ALA A 256 -9.27 -18.44 -38.03
N GLY A 257 -9.84 -17.68 -37.07
CA GLY A 257 -11.15 -17.06 -37.17
C GLY A 257 -12.31 -18.05 -37.03
N GLY A 258 -13.54 -17.52 -37.06
CA GLY A 258 -14.77 -18.31 -36.97
C GLY A 258 -15.13 -18.78 -35.57
N ASN A 259 -16.15 -19.64 -35.49
CA ASN A 259 -16.64 -20.20 -34.23
C ASN A 259 -15.73 -21.32 -33.72
N THR A 260 -15.61 -21.41 -32.39
CA THR A 260 -14.99 -22.55 -31.71
C THR A 260 -16.06 -23.54 -31.29
N SER A 261 -15.79 -24.85 -31.44
CA SER A 261 -16.65 -25.92 -30.94
C SER A 261 -16.11 -26.49 -29.62
N LEU A 262 -16.98 -26.55 -28.61
CA LEU A 262 -16.72 -27.14 -27.30
C LEU A 262 -17.63 -28.35 -27.09
N VAL A 263 -17.09 -29.44 -26.54
CA VAL A 263 -17.87 -30.58 -26.01
C VAL A 263 -17.97 -30.44 -24.51
N PHE A 264 -19.17 -30.66 -23.95
CA PHE A 264 -19.37 -30.81 -22.52
C PHE A 264 -19.31 -32.30 -22.12
N GLU A 265 -18.33 -32.68 -21.32
CA GLU A 265 -18.15 -34.07 -20.84
C GLU A 265 -17.50 -34.09 -19.45
N GLY A 266 -18.02 -34.89 -18.53
CA GLY A 266 -17.45 -35.11 -17.19
C GLY A 266 -17.33 -33.85 -16.33
N ASN A 267 -18.28 -32.91 -16.46
CA ASN A 267 -18.22 -31.55 -15.91
C ASN A 267 -17.08 -30.66 -16.44
N LYS A 268 -16.62 -30.90 -17.67
CA LYS A 268 -15.54 -30.16 -18.34
C LYS A 268 -16.03 -29.64 -19.70
N LEU A 269 -15.46 -28.54 -20.16
CA LEU A 269 -15.62 -28.01 -21.51
C LEU A 269 -14.29 -28.13 -22.27
N ALA A 270 -14.24 -28.95 -23.31
CA ALA A 270 -13.03 -29.16 -24.11
C ALA A 270 -13.23 -28.78 -25.58
N THR A 271 -12.23 -28.19 -26.23
CA THR A 271 -12.30 -27.93 -27.68
C THR A 271 -12.28 -29.24 -28.48
N THR A 272 -13.03 -29.31 -29.57
CA THR A 272 -13.08 -30.52 -30.44
C THR A 272 -11.77 -30.83 -31.18
N SER A 273 -10.81 -29.90 -31.15
CA SER A 273 -9.48 -30.00 -31.74
C SER A 273 -8.49 -29.20 -30.91
N LYS A 274 -7.20 -29.28 -31.26
CA LYS A 274 -6.24 -28.25 -30.87
C LYS A 274 -6.70 -26.86 -31.30
N PHE A 275 -6.30 -25.86 -30.52
CA PHE A 275 -6.68 -24.46 -30.63
C PHE A 275 -5.42 -23.58 -30.52
N THR A 276 -5.43 -22.46 -31.23
CA THR A 276 -4.41 -21.41 -31.11
C THR A 276 -5.13 -20.06 -31.18
N GLY A 277 -4.94 -19.22 -30.17
CA GLY A 277 -5.74 -18.01 -30.00
C GLY A 277 -5.87 -17.60 -28.54
N VAL A 278 -6.91 -16.82 -28.23
CA VAL A 278 -7.15 -16.27 -26.88
C VAL A 278 -8.46 -16.82 -26.32
N VAL A 279 -8.42 -17.26 -25.06
CA VAL A 279 -9.60 -17.62 -24.27
C VAL A 279 -9.74 -16.63 -23.13
N GLN A 280 -10.96 -16.13 -22.89
CA GLN A 280 -11.26 -15.22 -21.78
C GLN A 280 -12.41 -15.73 -20.93
N ALA A 281 -12.41 -15.39 -19.64
CA ALA A 281 -13.53 -15.58 -18.73
C ALA A 281 -13.82 -14.29 -17.94
N ALA A 282 -15.09 -13.99 -17.74
CA ALA A 282 -15.55 -12.97 -16.79
C ALA A 282 -16.76 -13.45 -15.98
N PHE A 283 -16.82 -13.03 -14.72
CA PHE A 283 -18.00 -13.22 -13.86
C PHE A 283 -19.10 -12.23 -14.28
N VAL A 284 -20.35 -12.68 -14.37
CA VAL A 284 -21.50 -11.86 -14.79
C VAL A 284 -22.34 -11.46 -13.59
N SER A 285 -22.84 -12.45 -12.84
CA SER A 285 -23.80 -12.23 -11.75
C SER A 285 -23.88 -13.47 -10.84
N THR A 286 -24.59 -13.35 -9.72
CA THR A 286 -24.99 -14.52 -8.93
C THR A 286 -26.48 -14.48 -8.58
N SER A 287 -27.19 -15.54 -8.97
CA SER A 287 -28.60 -15.75 -8.64
C SER A 287 -28.81 -16.16 -7.17
N ALA A 288 -27.74 -16.49 -6.45
CA ALA A 288 -27.79 -16.90 -5.04
C ALA A 288 -27.87 -15.73 -4.05
N VAL A 289 -27.66 -14.47 -4.49
CA VAL A 289 -27.64 -13.29 -3.61
C VAL A 289 -28.53 -12.20 -4.19
N GLN A 290 -29.49 -11.70 -3.40
CA GLN A 290 -30.19 -10.46 -3.73
C GLN A 290 -29.24 -9.28 -3.52
N SER A 291 -28.68 -8.74 -4.61
CA SER A 291 -27.84 -7.54 -4.56
C SER A 291 -28.64 -6.33 -4.08
N SER A 292 -28.02 -5.48 -3.26
CA SER A 292 -28.55 -4.18 -2.87
C SER A 292 -28.52 -3.14 -4.00
N VAL A 293 -27.68 -3.37 -5.01
CA VAL A 293 -27.63 -2.61 -6.27
C VAL A 293 -28.19 -3.51 -7.38
N PRO A 294 -29.34 -3.18 -8.01
CA PRO A 294 -29.90 -3.99 -9.09
C PRO A 294 -28.96 -4.04 -10.29
N GLN A 295 -28.27 -5.16 -10.45
CA GLN A 295 -27.46 -5.43 -11.63
C GLN A 295 -28.34 -5.95 -12.77
N ASP A 296 -27.97 -5.56 -13.98
CA ASP A 296 -28.67 -5.90 -15.21
C ASP A 296 -27.74 -6.81 -16.02
N ASP A 297 -27.87 -8.13 -15.79
CA ASP A 297 -27.08 -9.17 -16.46
C ASP A 297 -27.06 -8.99 -17.98
N HIS A 298 -28.12 -8.45 -18.58
CA HIS A 298 -28.17 -8.18 -20.01
C HIS A 298 -27.26 -7.02 -20.42
N LYS A 299 -27.22 -5.92 -19.65
CA LYS A 299 -26.25 -4.82 -19.86
C LYS A 299 -24.81 -5.26 -19.57
N ILE A 300 -24.57 -6.03 -18.51
CA ILE A 300 -23.24 -6.57 -18.19
C ILE A 300 -22.74 -7.46 -19.34
N LEU A 301 -23.58 -8.37 -19.85
CA LEU A 301 -23.26 -9.17 -21.02
C LEU A 301 -23.05 -8.31 -22.27
N GLN A 302 -23.89 -7.29 -22.54
CA GLN A 302 -23.67 -6.36 -23.66
C GLN A 302 -22.30 -5.66 -23.57
N LEU A 303 -21.92 -5.17 -22.39
CA LEU A 303 -20.64 -4.52 -22.14
C LEU A 303 -19.46 -5.49 -22.35
N TYR A 304 -19.56 -6.71 -21.83
CA TYR A 304 -18.54 -7.74 -22.07
C TYR A 304 -18.48 -8.15 -23.54
N HIS A 305 -19.60 -8.37 -24.24
CA HIS A 305 -19.61 -8.66 -25.68
C HIS A 305 -19.05 -7.51 -26.52
N ALA A 306 -19.20 -6.26 -26.08
CA ALA A 306 -18.62 -5.10 -26.75
C ALA A 306 -17.10 -4.97 -26.53
N SER A 307 -16.59 -5.42 -25.38
CA SER A 307 -15.20 -5.17 -24.92
C SER A 307 -14.26 -6.38 -25.04
N ALA A 308 -14.80 -7.61 -25.08
CA ALA A 308 -14.02 -8.84 -25.09
C ALA A 308 -13.10 -8.94 -26.31
N GLY A 309 -11.95 -9.57 -26.08
CA GLY A 309 -10.86 -9.71 -27.04
C GLY A 309 -9.82 -8.58 -26.96
N VAL A 310 -10.07 -7.46 -26.28
CA VAL A 310 -9.02 -6.51 -25.89
C VAL A 310 -8.54 -6.84 -24.46
N TYR A 311 -7.24 -7.00 -24.28
CA TYR A 311 -6.66 -7.46 -23.02
C TYR A 311 -5.28 -6.84 -22.75
N LEU A 312 -4.86 -6.93 -21.50
CA LEU A 312 -3.59 -6.40 -21.01
C LEU A 312 -2.46 -7.43 -21.22
N ARG A 313 -1.31 -6.96 -21.71
CA ARG A 313 -0.04 -7.69 -21.80
C ARG A 313 1.09 -7.05 -21.00
N GLY A 314 0.82 -5.94 -20.33
CA GLY A 314 1.74 -5.28 -19.42
C GLY A 314 1.32 -3.85 -19.11
N ALA A 315 1.86 -3.23 -18.07
CA ALA A 315 1.60 -1.82 -17.73
C ALA A 315 2.83 -1.16 -17.07
N THR A 316 3.00 0.15 -17.27
CA THR A 316 4.04 0.92 -16.57
C THR A 316 3.53 2.24 -16.03
N ILE A 317 3.90 2.55 -14.79
CA ILE A 317 3.54 3.79 -14.10
C ILE A 317 4.53 4.88 -14.50
N GLN A 318 4.01 6.01 -14.97
CA GLN A 318 4.77 7.23 -15.18
C GLN A 318 4.26 8.33 -14.27
N THR A 319 5.14 8.88 -13.42
CA THR A 319 4.88 10.07 -12.60
C THR A 319 5.29 11.34 -13.37
N PHE A 320 4.58 12.46 -13.20
CA PHE A 320 4.92 13.73 -13.86
C PHE A 320 5.41 14.81 -12.90
N ASP A 321 4.73 14.92 -11.76
CA ASP A 321 4.92 15.96 -10.75
C ASP A 321 4.54 15.39 -9.36
N SER A 322 4.42 16.24 -8.35
CA SER A 322 4.03 15.85 -7.00
C SER A 322 2.55 15.46 -6.85
N ASP A 323 1.76 15.48 -7.92
CA ASP A 323 0.28 15.47 -7.86
C ASP A 323 -0.39 14.63 -8.96
N SER A 324 0.35 14.05 -9.91
CA SER A 324 -0.21 13.26 -11.00
C SER A 324 0.70 12.17 -11.56
N PHE A 325 0.05 11.07 -11.99
CA PHE A 325 0.67 9.91 -12.61
C PHE A 325 -0.23 9.29 -13.69
N VAL A 326 0.32 8.40 -14.50
CA VAL A 326 -0.37 7.66 -15.56
C VAL A 326 -0.04 6.18 -15.49
N PHE A 327 -1.06 5.33 -15.61
CA PHE A 327 -0.90 3.94 -16.05
C PHE A 327 -0.76 3.93 -17.57
N ASN A 328 0.42 3.58 -18.10
CA ASN A 328 0.62 3.30 -19.52
C ASN A 328 0.31 1.83 -19.77
N TRP A 329 -0.79 1.54 -20.46
CA TRP A 329 -1.21 0.17 -20.76
C TRP A 329 -0.47 -0.38 -21.98
N GLN A 330 -0.13 -1.67 -21.97
CA GLN A 330 0.40 -2.41 -23.12
C GLN A 330 -0.67 -3.41 -23.55
N LEU A 331 -1.47 -3.01 -24.53
CA LEU A 331 -2.69 -3.73 -24.90
C LEU A 331 -2.49 -4.64 -26.12
N ALA A 332 -3.24 -5.73 -26.15
CA ALA A 332 -3.37 -6.61 -27.32
C ALA A 332 -4.85 -6.83 -27.67
N SER A 333 -5.10 -7.10 -28.96
CA SER A 333 -6.41 -7.49 -29.48
C SER A 333 -6.34 -8.91 -30.03
N ALA A 334 -7.32 -9.74 -29.68
CA ALA A 334 -7.42 -11.11 -30.14
C ALA A 334 -7.92 -11.21 -31.60
N ALA A 335 -7.51 -12.25 -32.31
CA ALA A 335 -7.96 -12.48 -33.68
C ALA A 335 -9.48 -12.70 -33.73
N GLY A 336 -10.18 -11.91 -34.55
CA GLY A 336 -11.65 -11.98 -34.66
C GLY A 336 -12.41 -11.29 -33.52
N SER A 337 -11.74 -10.52 -32.64
CA SER A 337 -12.45 -9.62 -31.72
C SER A 337 -13.21 -8.52 -32.46
N ASN A 338 -14.19 -7.90 -31.81
CA ASN A 338 -14.90 -6.74 -32.35
C ASN A 338 -13.90 -5.59 -32.67
N PRO A 339 -13.84 -5.06 -33.90
CA PRO A 339 -12.95 -3.94 -34.25
C PRO A 339 -13.24 -2.64 -33.48
N GLY A 340 -14.45 -2.50 -32.91
CA GLY A 340 -14.83 -1.40 -32.02
C GLY A 340 -14.61 -1.69 -30.52
N ALA A 341 -14.00 -2.83 -30.16
CA ALA A 341 -13.75 -3.16 -28.76
C ALA A 341 -12.76 -2.20 -28.12
N ARG A 342 -13.00 -1.89 -26.84
CA ARG A 342 -12.19 -1.00 -26.01
C ARG A 342 -11.74 -1.74 -24.77
N PHE A 343 -10.59 -1.35 -24.23
CA PHE A 343 -10.05 -1.92 -23.01
C PHE A 343 -10.98 -1.59 -21.83
N LEU A 344 -11.50 -2.64 -21.21
CA LEU A 344 -12.35 -2.61 -20.02
C LEU A 344 -11.53 -3.09 -18.82
N HIS A 345 -11.48 -2.28 -17.77
CA HIS A 345 -10.69 -2.58 -16.57
C HIS A 345 -11.36 -1.99 -15.33
N PHE A 346 -11.09 -2.56 -14.15
CA PHE A 346 -11.61 -2.05 -12.89
C PHE A 346 -10.66 -1.05 -12.22
N ALA A 347 -11.26 -0.12 -11.48
CA ALA A 347 -10.58 0.80 -10.58
C ALA A 347 -11.18 0.69 -9.17
N LEU A 348 -10.34 0.79 -8.14
CA LEU A 348 -10.77 0.83 -6.75
C LEU A 348 -11.36 2.18 -6.35
N THR A 349 -12.10 2.20 -5.23
CA THR A 349 -12.69 3.41 -4.64
C THR A 349 -11.71 4.58 -4.51
N HIS A 350 -10.45 4.36 -4.11
CA HIS A 350 -9.50 5.48 -4.03
C HIS A 350 -9.11 6.03 -5.42
N LEU A 351 -9.05 5.20 -6.47
CA LEU A 351 -8.74 5.65 -7.84
C LEU A 351 -9.91 6.45 -8.45
N GLN A 352 -11.16 6.20 -8.02
CA GLN A 352 -12.37 6.79 -8.61
C GLN A 352 -12.34 8.34 -8.66
N ASP A 353 -12.00 9.02 -7.57
CA ASP A 353 -11.89 10.50 -7.56
C ASP A 353 -10.56 11.02 -8.13
N MET A 354 -9.60 10.13 -8.45
CA MET A 354 -8.32 10.50 -9.05
C MET A 354 -8.32 10.38 -10.58
N LEU A 355 -9.15 9.50 -11.14
CA LEU A 355 -9.19 9.22 -12.58
C LEU A 355 -9.69 10.43 -13.37
N ASP A 356 -8.83 10.98 -14.22
CA ASP A 356 -9.13 12.07 -15.14
C ASP A 356 -10.02 11.54 -16.27
N LEU A 357 -11.30 11.94 -16.25
CA LEU A 357 -12.35 11.51 -17.18
C LEU A 357 -12.09 11.88 -18.66
N SER A 358 -11.01 12.61 -18.98
CA SER A 358 -10.52 12.71 -20.35
C SER A 358 -9.97 11.37 -20.88
N SER A 359 -9.48 10.51 -19.99
CA SER A 359 -8.82 9.22 -20.29
C SER A 359 -9.70 7.98 -20.12
N VAL A 360 -10.82 8.10 -19.39
CA VAL A 360 -11.71 6.99 -19.04
C VAL A 360 -13.20 7.33 -19.11
N GLU A 361 -14.01 6.32 -19.38
CA GLU A 361 -15.47 6.39 -19.42
C GLU A 361 -16.07 5.35 -18.46
N ALA A 362 -16.79 5.79 -17.43
CA ALA A 362 -17.38 4.91 -16.42
C ALA A 362 -18.48 3.98 -17.00
N LYS A 363 -18.67 2.85 -16.31
CA LYS A 363 -19.66 1.81 -16.65
C LYS A 363 -20.41 1.36 -15.39
N ASP A 364 -21.32 2.22 -14.94
CA ASP A 364 -22.12 2.03 -13.72
C ASP A 364 -22.98 0.74 -13.74
N GLU A 365 -23.22 0.16 -14.93
CA GLU A 365 -23.86 -1.14 -15.09
C GLU A 365 -23.04 -2.32 -14.52
N LEU A 366 -21.71 -2.14 -14.33
CA LEU A 366 -20.79 -3.19 -13.89
C LEU A 366 -19.95 -2.73 -12.70
N VAL A 367 -20.30 -3.24 -11.52
CA VAL A 367 -19.53 -3.10 -10.27
C VAL A 367 -19.31 -4.49 -9.69
N LEU A 368 -18.06 -4.89 -9.50
CA LEU A 368 -17.73 -6.10 -8.73
C LEU A 368 -17.16 -5.71 -7.37
N TYR A 369 -16.86 -6.68 -6.52
CA TYR A 369 -16.21 -6.43 -5.24
C TYR A 369 -14.86 -7.12 -5.20
N SER A 370 -13.87 -6.40 -4.70
CA SER A 370 -12.62 -6.98 -4.21
C SER A 370 -12.87 -7.66 -2.85
N HIS A 371 -11.86 -8.35 -2.35
CA HIS A 371 -11.93 -9.05 -1.08
C HIS A 371 -11.90 -8.06 0.09
N THR A 372 -10.90 -7.18 0.18
CA THR A 372 -10.73 -6.23 1.30
C THR A 372 -10.85 -4.76 0.94
N HIS A 373 -10.63 -4.35 -0.31
CA HIS A 373 -10.71 -2.95 -0.79
C HIS A 373 -12.11 -2.49 -1.25
N GLY A 374 -13.15 -3.28 -1.00
CA GLY A 374 -14.53 -2.94 -1.31
C GLY A 374 -14.86 -2.95 -2.82
N PRO A 375 -15.73 -2.05 -3.31
CA PRO A 375 -16.22 -2.08 -4.68
C PRO A 375 -15.15 -1.73 -5.72
N LEU A 376 -15.31 -2.35 -6.90
CA LEU A 376 -14.50 -2.22 -8.09
C LEU A 376 -15.39 -1.68 -9.22
N PHE A 377 -15.09 -0.46 -9.67
CA PHE A 377 -15.87 0.25 -10.67
C PHE A 377 -15.29 0.04 -12.06
N ALA A 378 -16.11 -0.31 -13.04
CA ALA A 378 -15.66 -0.58 -14.40
C ALA A 378 -15.47 0.71 -15.22
N TYR A 379 -14.38 0.77 -15.99
CA TYR A 379 -14.08 1.87 -16.89
C TYR A 379 -13.63 1.36 -18.26
N LEU A 380 -14.10 2.02 -19.34
CA LEU A 380 -13.55 1.89 -20.68
C LEU A 380 -12.51 2.97 -20.94
N LEU A 381 -11.36 2.59 -21.50
CA LEU A 381 -10.38 3.53 -22.04
C LEU A 381 -11.01 4.41 -23.15
N THR A 382 -10.77 5.73 -23.16
CA THR A 382 -11.27 6.66 -24.21
C THR A 382 -10.29 6.89 -25.36
N THR A 383 -9.00 6.64 -25.17
CA THR A 383 -7.93 7.07 -26.09
C THR A 383 -7.98 6.33 -27.44
N PRO A 384 -7.86 7.03 -28.60
CA PRO A 384 -7.93 6.38 -29.92
C PRO A 384 -6.76 5.43 -30.25
N PRO A 385 -6.90 4.53 -31.24
CA PRO A 385 -5.87 3.54 -31.64
C PRO A 385 -4.57 4.07 -32.29
N ARG A 386 -4.19 5.33 -32.06
CA ARG A 386 -2.94 5.96 -32.54
C ARG A 386 -2.18 6.71 -31.43
N SER A 387 -2.56 6.48 -30.19
CA SER A 387 -1.98 7.10 -28.98
C SER A 387 -1.58 5.99 -28.01
N ASN A 388 -0.62 6.27 -27.13
CA ASN A 388 -0.36 5.39 -25.98
C ASN A 388 -1.67 5.27 -25.17
N PRO A 389 -2.18 4.06 -24.91
CA PRO A 389 -3.41 3.88 -24.15
C PRO A 389 -3.12 4.11 -22.67
N THR A 390 -3.73 5.13 -22.08
CA THR A 390 -3.38 5.61 -20.73
C THR A 390 -4.60 5.83 -19.84
N TRP A 391 -4.46 5.55 -18.54
CA TRP A 391 -5.31 6.12 -17.50
C TRP A 391 -4.52 7.20 -16.77
N LEU A 392 -5.04 8.42 -16.75
CA LEU A 392 -4.44 9.57 -16.07
C LEU A 392 -5.06 9.74 -14.69
N CYS A 393 -4.22 9.83 -13.66
CA CYS A 393 -4.61 9.99 -12.27
C CYS A 393 -4.07 11.30 -11.68
N ARG A 394 -4.88 11.98 -10.87
CA ARG A 394 -4.58 13.26 -10.24
C ARG A 394 -5.00 13.24 -8.77
N VAL A 395 -4.14 13.69 -7.88
CA VAL A 395 -4.45 13.84 -6.45
C VAL A 395 -5.50 14.95 -6.27
N PRO A 396 -6.55 14.75 -5.44
CA PRO A 396 -7.51 15.80 -5.11
C PRO A 396 -6.85 16.99 -4.41
N GLN A 397 -7.18 18.21 -4.84
CA GLN A 397 -6.48 19.43 -4.40
C GLN A 397 -6.42 19.61 -2.86
N ALA A 398 -7.49 19.27 -2.14
CA ALA A 398 -7.54 19.41 -0.68
C ALA A 398 -6.58 18.43 0.05
N GLU A 399 -6.39 17.24 -0.50
CA GLU A 399 -5.50 16.20 0.02
C GLU A 399 -4.03 16.57 -0.24
N SER A 400 -3.75 17.02 -1.47
CA SER A 400 -2.48 17.64 -1.84
C SER A 400 -2.10 18.78 -0.89
N GLN A 401 -2.98 19.77 -0.71
CA GLN A 401 -2.74 20.91 0.19
C GLN A 401 -2.49 20.49 1.64
N GLY A 402 -3.20 19.47 2.14
CA GLY A 402 -2.98 18.92 3.47
C GLY A 402 -1.58 18.32 3.62
N VAL A 403 -1.18 17.43 2.71
CA VAL A 403 0.13 16.78 2.71
C VAL A 403 1.26 17.79 2.54
N GLU A 404 1.14 18.75 1.61
CA GLU A 404 2.16 19.81 1.43
C GLU A 404 2.35 20.64 2.70
N ALA A 405 1.26 21.01 3.38
CA ALA A 405 1.33 21.80 4.61
C ALA A 405 1.97 21.06 5.80
N CYS A 406 1.91 19.72 5.81
CA CYS A 406 2.36 18.89 6.94
C CYS A 406 3.63 18.07 6.65
N THR A 407 4.17 18.12 5.42
CA THR A 407 5.46 17.53 5.06
C THR A 407 6.60 18.52 5.34
N ALA A 408 6.78 18.83 6.63
CA ALA A 408 7.79 19.76 7.14
C ALA A 408 8.38 19.25 8.46
N PHE A 409 9.64 19.59 8.76
CA PHE A 409 10.33 19.17 10.00
C PHE A 409 9.61 19.57 11.30
N TYR A 410 8.80 20.63 11.26
CA TYR A 410 8.04 21.14 12.39
C TYR A 410 6.53 21.15 12.07
N PRO A 411 5.64 20.95 13.06
CA PRO A 411 4.19 21.07 12.88
C PRO A 411 3.77 22.44 12.32
N PRO A 412 2.66 22.54 11.56
CA PRO A 412 2.28 23.78 10.83
C PRO A 412 2.11 25.04 11.70
N ARG A 413 1.96 24.90 13.02
CA ARG A 413 1.78 26.00 13.98
C ARG A 413 2.92 26.07 15.02
N ALA A 414 4.10 25.55 14.68
CA ALA A 414 5.32 25.63 15.50
C ALA A 414 5.67 27.06 15.94
N GLY A 415 5.50 28.04 15.05
CA GLY A 415 5.69 29.47 15.34
C GLY A 415 4.64 30.11 16.25
N CYS A 416 3.61 29.37 16.67
CA CYS A 416 2.58 29.84 17.61
C CYS A 416 2.88 29.48 19.08
N LEU A 417 3.99 28.76 19.35
CA LEU A 417 4.37 28.35 20.70
C LEU A 417 4.92 29.55 21.49
N THR A 418 4.26 29.92 22.59
CA THR A 418 4.66 31.05 23.43
C THR A 418 5.56 30.63 24.60
N ARG A 419 6.32 31.59 25.14
CA ARG A 419 7.15 31.41 26.35
C ARG A 419 6.34 30.83 27.52
N ASP A 420 5.16 31.38 27.78
CA ASP A 420 4.29 30.94 28.88
C ASP A 420 3.91 29.45 28.76
N VAL A 421 3.70 28.94 27.55
CA VAL A 421 3.41 27.52 27.31
C VAL A 421 4.66 26.67 27.50
N VAL A 422 5.82 27.13 27.03
CA VAL A 422 7.12 26.45 27.22
C VAL A 422 7.45 26.29 28.70
N ASP A 423 7.32 27.36 29.49
CA ASP A 423 7.59 27.34 30.93
C ASP A 423 6.52 26.52 31.69
N ARG A 424 5.22 26.66 31.36
CA ARG A 424 4.14 25.87 31.96
C ARG A 424 4.32 24.36 31.77
N LEU A 425 4.86 23.93 30.64
CA LEU A 425 5.16 22.53 30.34
C LEU A 425 6.56 22.10 30.79
N ASN A 426 7.35 22.99 31.41
CA ASN A 426 8.77 22.80 31.75
C ASN A 426 9.62 22.32 30.55
N LEU A 427 9.23 22.67 29.32
CA LEU A 427 9.66 21.95 28.11
C LEU A 427 11.17 22.07 27.85
N CYS A 428 11.77 23.23 28.16
CA CYS A 428 13.22 23.44 28.15
C CYS A 428 13.97 22.45 29.06
N ARG A 429 13.44 22.19 30.25
CA ARG A 429 14.02 21.21 31.18
C ARG A 429 13.81 19.80 30.67
N VAL A 430 12.58 19.44 30.26
CA VAL A 430 12.27 18.07 29.79
C VAL A 430 13.18 17.68 28.63
N VAL A 431 13.35 18.53 27.63
CA VAL A 431 14.23 18.22 26.48
C VAL A 431 15.71 18.20 26.86
N SER A 432 16.14 18.98 27.86
CA SER A 432 17.52 18.93 28.38
C SER A 432 17.78 17.62 29.13
N ASP A 433 16.90 17.28 30.08
CA ASP A 433 16.99 16.06 30.91
C ASP A 433 16.92 14.79 30.02
N GLU A 434 16.16 14.81 28.91
CA GLU A 434 16.14 13.71 27.92
C GLU A 434 17.36 13.69 26.96
N ILE A 435 17.87 14.84 26.50
CA ILE A 435 19.06 14.91 25.60
C ILE A 435 20.35 14.49 26.32
N TYR A 436 20.55 14.91 27.58
CA TYR A 436 21.71 14.53 28.40
C TYR A 436 21.58 13.14 29.05
N GLY A 437 20.57 12.34 28.66
CA GLY A 437 20.46 10.94 29.03
C GLY A 437 21.57 10.06 28.43
N ASP A 438 21.60 8.78 28.83
CA ASP A 438 22.53 7.81 28.24
C ASP A 438 22.00 7.32 26.89
N TRP A 439 22.68 7.72 25.80
CA TRP A 439 22.29 7.42 24.42
C TRP A 439 23.41 6.67 23.68
N SER A 440 23.11 5.45 23.28
CA SER A 440 23.95 4.61 22.42
C SER A 440 23.08 3.75 21.49
N LEU A 441 23.64 3.29 20.38
CA LEU A 441 23.02 2.23 19.57
C LEU A 441 23.55 0.87 20.07
N PRO A 442 22.68 -0.10 20.36
CA PRO A 442 23.12 -1.41 20.85
C PRO A 442 23.80 -2.20 19.73
N HIS A 443 24.91 -2.88 20.05
CA HIS A 443 25.70 -3.63 19.07
C HIS A 443 24.89 -4.80 18.47
N GLU A 444 24.24 -5.60 19.32
CA GLU A 444 23.22 -6.59 18.94
C GLU A 444 21.82 -5.96 19.00
N GLY A 445 20.86 -6.50 18.24
CA GLY A 445 19.46 -6.06 18.25
C GLY A 445 18.97 -5.48 16.93
N SER A 446 17.65 -5.53 16.76
CA SER A 446 16.91 -5.22 15.54
C SER A 446 17.15 -3.80 14.99
N TYR A 447 17.11 -3.68 13.66
CA TYR A 447 17.20 -2.40 12.96
C TYR A 447 15.98 -1.50 13.18
N TYR A 448 14.81 -2.07 13.47
CA TYR A 448 13.59 -1.36 13.85
C TYR A 448 13.80 -0.45 15.08
N PHE A 449 14.19 -1.03 16.22
CA PHE A 449 14.38 -0.27 17.46
C PHE A 449 15.56 0.71 17.39
N LYS A 450 16.62 0.38 16.63
CA LYS A 450 17.71 1.31 16.30
C LYS A 450 17.17 2.53 15.54
N GLY A 451 16.26 2.31 14.60
CA GLY A 451 15.50 3.34 13.90
C GLY A 451 14.67 4.21 14.86
N LYS A 452 13.79 3.59 15.67
CA LYS A 452 12.94 4.30 16.64
C LYS A 452 13.76 5.21 17.55
N ALA A 453 14.88 4.71 18.07
CA ALA A 453 15.80 5.49 18.91
C ALA A 453 16.43 6.68 18.17
N LEU A 454 16.90 6.50 16.93
CA LEU A 454 17.51 7.56 16.12
C LEU A 454 16.51 8.68 15.78
N GLN A 455 15.29 8.34 15.36
CA GLN A 455 14.26 9.35 15.06
C GLN A 455 13.78 10.07 16.33
N LYS A 456 13.60 9.34 17.45
CA LYS A 456 13.27 9.92 18.76
C LYS A 456 14.32 10.93 19.21
N PHE A 457 15.59 10.64 19.01
CA PHE A 457 16.66 11.57 19.34
C PHE A 457 16.67 12.78 18.39
N GLY A 458 16.41 12.56 17.09
CA GLY A 458 16.21 13.61 16.09
C GLY A 458 15.10 14.60 16.45
N THR A 459 13.92 14.12 16.91
CA THR A 459 12.82 15.01 17.30
C THR A 459 13.10 15.83 18.56
N MET A 460 13.92 15.32 19.50
CA MET A 460 14.39 16.12 20.63
C MET A 460 15.33 17.25 20.19
N CYS A 461 16.24 16.96 19.25
CA CYS A 461 17.16 17.97 18.71
C CYS A 461 16.40 19.07 17.93
N LEU A 462 15.33 18.71 17.20
CA LEU A 462 14.40 19.67 16.61
C LEU A 462 13.75 20.56 17.69
N VAL A 463 13.22 20.00 18.78
CA VAL A 463 12.63 20.79 19.88
C VAL A 463 13.66 21.72 20.51
N ALA A 464 14.86 21.24 20.83
CA ALA A 464 15.90 22.06 21.43
C ALA A 464 16.30 23.24 20.54
N ARG A 465 16.49 23.02 19.22
CA ARG A 465 16.76 24.10 18.24
C ARG A 465 15.59 25.08 18.15
N GLN A 466 14.35 24.60 17.99
CA GLN A 466 13.17 25.46 17.91
C GLN A 466 13.01 26.33 19.16
N LEU A 467 13.26 25.79 20.35
CA LEU A 467 13.21 26.57 21.59
C LEU A 467 14.32 27.63 21.63
N ALA A 468 15.56 27.27 21.28
CA ALA A 468 16.69 28.20 21.20
C ALA A 468 16.41 29.38 20.26
N ASP A 469 15.82 29.11 19.09
CA ASP A 469 15.60 30.11 18.06
C ASP A 469 14.35 30.99 18.28
N THR A 470 13.42 30.60 19.17
CA THR A 470 12.10 31.29 19.31
C THR A 470 11.67 31.70 20.71
N THR A 471 12.04 30.98 21.77
CA THR A 471 11.43 31.14 23.11
C THR A 471 12.40 31.11 24.29
N ASN A 472 13.55 30.45 24.15
CA ASN A 472 14.57 30.39 25.20
C ASN A 472 16.00 30.26 24.59
N PRO A 473 16.68 31.36 24.26
CA PRO A 473 18.03 31.35 23.65
C PRO A 473 19.07 30.49 24.37
N ASP A 474 18.96 30.37 25.70
CA ASP A 474 19.80 29.54 26.56
C ASP A 474 19.78 28.04 26.18
N MET A 475 18.77 27.59 25.40
CA MET A 475 18.71 26.23 24.86
C MET A 475 19.74 25.95 23.75
N ARG A 476 20.50 26.95 23.28
CA ARG A 476 21.50 26.78 22.21
C ARG A 476 22.49 25.67 22.52
N ASP A 477 23.12 25.70 23.69
CA ASP A 477 24.15 24.74 24.08
C ASP A 477 23.60 23.30 24.16
N VAL A 478 22.35 23.17 24.60
CA VAL A 478 21.62 21.89 24.65
C VAL A 478 21.32 21.38 23.24
N ALA A 479 20.89 22.27 22.34
CA ALA A 479 20.62 21.94 20.95
C ALA A 479 21.91 21.53 20.21
N GLU A 480 23.02 22.26 20.40
CA GLU A 480 24.30 21.97 19.76
C GLU A 480 24.93 20.68 20.30
N HIS A 481 24.78 20.38 21.60
CA HIS A 481 25.15 19.10 22.18
C HIS A 481 24.32 17.94 21.58
N GLY A 482 22.99 18.09 21.54
CA GLY A 482 22.09 17.09 20.96
C GLY A 482 22.37 16.84 19.48
N ILE A 483 22.56 17.89 18.68
CA ILE A 483 22.90 17.79 17.25
C ILE A 483 24.22 17.03 17.06
N SER A 484 25.27 17.38 17.82
CA SER A 484 26.57 16.68 17.77
C SER A 484 26.43 15.19 18.15
N LYS A 485 25.58 14.88 19.14
CA LYS A 485 25.32 13.51 19.57
C LYS A 485 24.51 12.71 18.53
N LEU A 486 23.54 13.33 17.85
CA LEU A 486 22.77 12.73 16.76
C LEU A 486 23.69 12.39 15.57
N GLN A 487 24.57 13.32 15.19
CA GLN A 487 25.59 13.11 14.17
C GLN A 487 26.50 11.93 14.52
N GLN A 488 26.97 11.83 15.77
CA GLN A 488 27.77 10.69 16.25
C GLN A 488 27.04 9.35 16.07
N LEU A 489 25.78 9.26 16.52
CA LEU A 489 24.99 8.02 16.45
C LEU A 489 24.72 7.60 15.00
N LEU A 490 24.49 8.57 14.10
CA LEU A 490 24.29 8.30 12.67
C LEU A 490 25.58 7.92 11.95
N SER A 491 26.74 8.51 12.29
CA SER A 491 28.04 8.04 11.78
C SER A 491 28.33 6.60 12.21
N GLN A 492 28.05 6.25 13.47
CA GLN A 492 28.16 4.88 13.99
C GLN A 492 27.22 3.89 13.29
N PHE A 493 26.00 4.32 12.95
CA PHE A 493 25.10 3.52 12.11
C PHE A 493 25.69 3.30 10.71
N ALA A 494 26.21 4.36 10.09
CA ALA A 494 26.80 4.32 8.75
C ALA A 494 28.14 3.54 8.67
N ASP A 495 28.75 3.19 9.80
CA ASP A 495 29.86 2.22 9.86
C ASP A 495 29.41 0.78 9.57
N ASN A 496 28.12 0.46 9.75
CA ASN A 496 27.54 -0.88 9.60
C ASN A 496 28.25 -1.97 10.43
N GLN A 497 28.53 -1.68 11.70
CA GLN A 497 29.25 -2.57 12.64
C GLN A 497 28.32 -3.18 13.72
N SER A 498 27.06 -3.46 13.38
CA SER A 498 26.19 -4.28 14.24
C SER A 498 26.65 -5.74 14.27
N ALA A 499 26.27 -6.50 15.32
CA ALA A 499 26.54 -7.94 15.44
C ALA A 499 26.12 -8.72 14.18
N PHE A 500 24.98 -8.32 13.63
CA PHE A 500 24.46 -8.75 12.35
C PHE A 500 24.37 -7.49 11.46
N PRO A 501 25.37 -7.21 10.60
CA PRO A 501 25.35 -6.03 9.75
C PRO A 501 24.30 -6.17 8.63
N LEU A 502 23.92 -5.05 8.02
CA LEU A 502 23.17 -5.06 6.76
C LEU A 502 24.07 -5.58 5.64
N VAL A 503 23.52 -6.44 4.79
CA VAL A 503 24.21 -7.09 3.67
C VAL A 503 23.39 -6.96 2.40
N TYR A 504 24.06 -6.95 1.25
CA TYR A 504 23.37 -6.90 -0.03
C TYR A 504 23.11 -8.34 -0.53
N ASP A 505 21.86 -8.78 -0.48
CA ASP A 505 21.44 -10.04 -1.07
C ASP A 505 21.51 -9.98 -2.61
N THR A 506 22.14 -10.99 -3.20
CA THR A 506 22.30 -11.13 -4.65
C THR A 506 21.23 -12.00 -5.30
N VAL A 507 20.30 -12.59 -4.53
CA VAL A 507 19.21 -13.43 -5.05
C VAL A 507 18.05 -12.54 -5.53
N TYR A 508 17.37 -11.85 -4.62
CA TYR A 508 16.26 -10.93 -4.90
C TYR A 508 16.70 -9.47 -5.10
N LYS A 509 18.01 -9.19 -4.96
CA LYS A 509 18.68 -7.89 -5.18
C LYS A 509 18.18 -6.83 -4.20
N GLY A 510 18.79 -6.76 -3.02
CA GLY A 510 18.41 -5.77 -2.01
C GLY A 510 19.26 -5.77 -0.74
N VAL A 511 18.99 -4.83 0.16
CA VAL A 511 19.69 -4.70 1.46
C VAL A 511 18.86 -5.36 2.56
N ILE A 512 19.39 -6.41 3.18
CA ILE A 512 18.73 -7.18 4.25
C ILE A 512 19.60 -7.27 5.51
N SER A 513 18.98 -7.50 6.66
CA SER A 513 19.64 -7.90 7.90
C SER A 513 20.26 -9.29 7.77
N SER A 514 21.57 -9.40 8.06
CA SER A 514 22.26 -10.70 8.02
C SER A 514 21.89 -11.65 9.17
N GLU A 515 21.06 -11.21 10.12
CA GLU A 515 20.71 -11.99 11.30
C GLU A 515 19.99 -13.29 10.95
N ALA A 516 19.08 -13.26 9.97
CA ALA A 516 18.39 -14.46 9.48
C ALA A 516 19.35 -15.49 8.88
N LEU A 517 20.39 -15.03 8.17
CA LEU A 517 21.42 -15.88 7.57
C LEU A 517 22.36 -16.48 8.62
N ALA A 518 22.62 -15.74 9.69
CA ALA A 518 23.52 -16.14 10.78
C ALA A 518 22.84 -17.09 11.78
N ARG A 519 21.54 -16.90 12.06
CA ARG A 519 20.74 -17.73 12.97
C ARG A 519 20.00 -18.89 12.28
N ASN A 520 19.90 -18.87 10.94
CA ASN A 520 19.07 -19.78 10.14
C ASN A 520 17.58 -19.74 10.58
N ASP A 521 17.06 -18.54 10.77
CA ASP A 521 15.68 -18.27 11.18
C ASP A 521 15.17 -17.05 10.40
N MET A 522 14.01 -17.19 9.73
CA MET A 522 13.44 -16.12 8.91
C MET A 522 12.63 -15.10 9.71
N ASN A 523 12.34 -15.36 10.99
CA ASN A 523 11.45 -14.54 11.82
C ASN A 523 12.17 -13.47 12.65
N VAL A 524 13.51 -13.49 12.66
CA VAL A 524 14.35 -12.54 13.40
C VAL A 524 14.39 -11.19 12.71
N ASP A 525 14.58 -10.12 13.49
CA ASP A 525 14.51 -8.74 13.00
C ASP A 525 13.22 -8.48 12.20
N PHE A 526 12.08 -8.96 12.72
CA PHE A 526 10.72 -8.91 12.14
C PHE A 526 10.58 -9.52 10.73
N GLY A 527 11.58 -10.27 10.27
CA GLY A 527 11.65 -10.81 8.91
C GLY A 527 12.34 -9.89 7.90
N ASN A 528 13.07 -8.87 8.33
CA ASN A 528 13.91 -8.03 7.46
C ASN A 528 14.91 -8.87 6.65
N GLY A 529 15.38 -10.00 7.20
CA GLY A 529 16.20 -10.99 6.48
C GLY A 529 15.51 -11.67 5.27
N VAL A 530 14.18 -11.55 5.16
CA VAL A 530 13.32 -12.07 4.07
C VAL A 530 12.44 -10.98 3.44
N TYR A 531 12.87 -9.71 3.50
CA TYR A 531 12.20 -8.54 2.93
C TYR A 531 10.90 -8.08 3.61
N ASN A 532 10.60 -8.52 4.84
CA ASN A 532 9.56 -7.87 5.62
C ASN A 532 9.98 -6.45 6.05
N ASP A 533 9.03 -5.52 6.08
CA ASP A 533 9.08 -4.30 6.89
C ASP A 533 10.22 -3.31 6.55
N HIS A 534 10.81 -3.39 5.35
CA HIS A 534 11.93 -2.52 4.95
C HIS A 534 11.56 -1.03 4.99
N HIS A 535 10.34 -0.64 4.57
CA HIS A 535 9.85 0.74 4.67
C HIS A 535 9.73 1.19 6.13
N TYR A 536 9.14 0.37 7.00
CA TYR A 536 9.05 0.67 8.44
C TYR A 536 10.46 0.84 9.05
N HIS A 537 11.32 -0.18 8.92
CA HIS A 537 12.67 -0.21 9.49
C HIS A 537 13.55 0.94 9.00
N TYR A 538 13.61 1.15 7.68
CA TYR A 538 14.52 2.13 7.09
C TYR A 538 13.94 3.55 7.08
N GLY A 539 12.61 3.73 7.12
CA GLY A 539 11.95 5.02 7.20
C GLY A 539 12.33 5.84 8.43
N TYR A 540 12.53 5.15 9.55
CA TYR A 540 13.12 5.75 10.75
C TYR A 540 14.53 6.30 10.54
N ILE A 541 15.39 5.53 9.86
CA ILE A 541 16.79 5.93 9.56
C ILE A 541 16.82 7.12 8.60
N VAL A 542 16.02 7.06 7.52
CA VAL A 542 15.88 8.15 6.54
C VAL A 542 15.41 9.45 7.23
N THR A 543 14.40 9.35 8.09
CA THR A 543 13.84 10.51 8.80
C THR A 543 14.85 11.11 9.79
N ALA A 544 15.56 10.27 10.57
CA ALA A 544 16.61 10.74 11.47
C ALA A 544 17.78 11.41 10.71
N ALA A 545 18.18 10.84 9.56
CA ALA A 545 19.20 11.43 8.70
C ALA A 545 18.76 12.79 8.12
N ALA A 546 17.50 12.91 7.67
CA ALA A 546 16.94 14.18 7.22
C ALA A 546 17.00 15.25 8.31
N MET A 547 16.65 14.90 9.57
CA MET A 547 16.70 15.80 10.71
C MET A 547 18.14 16.27 11.02
N ALA A 548 19.12 15.37 10.99
CA ALA A 548 20.53 15.73 11.22
C ALA A 548 21.09 16.65 10.12
N LEU A 549 20.79 16.36 8.85
CA LEU A 549 21.20 17.18 7.70
C LEU A 549 20.47 18.54 7.67
N TYR A 550 19.25 18.63 8.22
CA TYR A 550 18.52 19.88 8.41
C TYR A 550 19.15 20.77 9.50
N LEU A 551 19.42 20.19 10.67
CA LEU A 551 19.82 20.90 11.89
C LEU A 551 21.23 21.50 11.86
N ASP A 552 22.10 20.99 11.00
CA ASP A 552 23.46 21.49 10.78
C ASP A 552 23.85 21.53 9.29
N PRO A 553 23.69 22.69 8.63
CA PRO A 553 24.13 22.90 7.24
C PRO A 553 25.65 22.79 7.03
N ASN A 554 26.50 22.94 8.06
CA ASN A 554 27.94 22.76 7.91
C ASN A 554 28.29 21.27 7.86
N TRP A 555 27.78 20.50 8.82
CA TRP A 555 27.98 19.05 8.85
C TRP A 555 27.37 18.35 7.64
N ARG A 556 26.29 18.88 7.04
CA ARG A 556 25.70 18.39 5.77
C ARG A 556 26.72 18.15 4.66
N HIS A 557 27.79 18.94 4.59
CA HIS A 557 28.84 18.82 3.56
C HIS A 557 30.12 18.13 4.05
N SER A 558 30.12 17.55 5.26
CA SER A 558 31.22 16.77 5.82
C SER A 558 31.37 15.38 5.18
N ALA A 559 32.54 14.75 5.35
CA ALA A 559 32.80 13.38 4.91
C ALA A 559 31.86 12.36 5.61
N ASP A 560 31.57 12.56 6.89
CA ASP A 560 30.64 11.75 7.67
C ASP A 560 29.21 11.82 7.09
N ALA A 561 28.73 13.02 6.76
CA ALA A 561 27.43 13.19 6.12
C ALA A 561 27.39 12.58 4.71
N VAL A 562 28.47 12.64 3.93
CA VAL A 562 28.58 11.94 2.63
C VAL A 562 28.50 10.42 2.83
N LYS A 563 29.15 9.88 3.87
CA LYS A 563 29.09 8.45 4.21
C LYS A 563 27.68 8.04 4.64
N LEU A 564 27.03 8.82 5.51
CA LEU A 564 25.64 8.59 5.90
C LEU A 564 24.70 8.62 4.70
N ARG A 565 24.79 9.64 3.83
CA ARG A 565 23.98 9.70 2.60
C ARG A 565 24.19 8.49 1.73
N THR A 566 25.44 8.07 1.51
CA THR A 566 25.76 6.85 0.74
C THR A 566 25.02 5.60 1.26
N VAL A 567 24.87 5.47 2.58
CA VAL A 567 24.06 4.42 3.22
C VAL A 567 22.56 4.66 3.02
N VAL A 568 22.07 5.85 3.35
CA VAL A 568 20.64 6.22 3.31
C VAL A 568 20.06 6.17 1.88
N ASP A 569 20.76 6.72 0.90
CA ASP A 569 20.42 6.66 -0.53
C ASP A 569 20.28 5.21 -1.02
N THR A 570 21.07 4.28 -0.46
CA THR A 570 20.97 2.85 -0.79
C THR A 570 19.73 2.22 -0.15
N LEU A 571 19.39 2.57 1.10
CA LEU A 571 18.15 2.10 1.75
C LEU A 571 16.89 2.65 1.06
N ILE A 572 16.93 3.90 0.60
CA ILE A 572 15.86 4.51 -0.20
C ILE A 572 15.73 3.79 -1.55
N ARG A 573 16.84 3.49 -2.23
CA ARG A 573 16.84 2.73 -3.49
C ARG A 573 16.33 1.31 -3.32
N ASP A 574 16.63 0.66 -2.21
CA ASP A 574 16.16 -0.70 -1.94
C ASP A 574 14.64 -0.82 -1.91
N VAL A 575 13.96 0.19 -1.36
CA VAL A 575 12.52 0.15 -1.11
C VAL A 575 11.73 0.91 -2.19
N ALA A 576 12.19 2.11 -2.56
CA ALA A 576 11.39 3.09 -3.30
C ALA A 576 12.07 3.61 -4.58
N THR A 577 13.01 2.88 -5.18
CA THR A 577 13.60 3.29 -6.47
C THR A 577 12.54 3.40 -7.57
N SER A 578 12.45 4.60 -8.16
CA SER A 578 11.62 4.90 -9.34
C SER A 578 12.39 4.74 -10.66
N SER A 579 13.53 4.03 -10.63
CA SER A 579 14.32 3.73 -11.82
C SER A 579 13.46 3.06 -12.90
N PRO A 580 13.56 3.46 -14.18
CA PRO A 580 12.88 2.79 -15.28
C PRO A 580 13.05 1.27 -15.25
N MET A 581 12.01 0.53 -15.64
CA MET A 581 12.02 -0.94 -15.56
C MET A 581 13.21 -1.52 -16.34
N GLY A 582 14.12 -2.18 -15.62
CA GLY A 582 15.35 -2.78 -16.16
C GLY A 582 16.58 -1.86 -16.24
N SER A 583 16.52 -0.59 -15.80
CA SER A 583 17.70 0.31 -15.80
C SER A 583 18.53 0.27 -14.52
N ASP A 584 17.96 -0.17 -13.40
CA ASP A 584 18.69 -0.50 -12.17
C ASP A 584 18.83 -2.04 -12.09
N PRO A 585 20.05 -2.61 -12.21
CA PRO A 585 20.26 -4.05 -12.08
C PRO A 585 20.48 -4.49 -10.61
N TYR A 586 20.35 -3.58 -9.64
CA TYR A 586 20.64 -3.83 -8.22
C TYR A 586 19.41 -3.75 -7.31
N PHE A 587 18.31 -3.13 -7.72
CA PHE A 587 17.10 -2.99 -6.89
C PHE A 587 15.82 -3.01 -7.75
N PRO A 588 14.73 -3.66 -7.28
CA PRO A 588 13.46 -3.67 -7.99
C PRO A 588 12.74 -2.34 -7.84
N ARG A 589 12.12 -1.88 -8.93
CA ARG A 589 11.27 -0.69 -8.97
C ARG A 589 10.14 -0.83 -7.96
N TYR A 590 9.94 0.20 -7.12
CA TYR A 590 8.88 0.29 -6.11
C TYR A 590 8.66 -0.98 -5.25
N ARG A 591 9.72 -1.66 -4.78
CA ARG A 591 9.70 -2.97 -4.06
C ARG A 591 8.43 -3.28 -3.26
N TYR A 592 8.00 -2.29 -2.47
CA TYR A 592 6.91 -2.36 -1.49
C TYR A 592 5.55 -1.80 -1.97
N PHE A 593 5.50 -0.83 -2.90
CA PHE A 593 4.32 0.02 -3.11
C PHE A 593 3.63 -0.21 -4.45
N ASN A 594 2.32 -0.47 -4.42
CA ASN A 594 1.53 -0.70 -5.62
C ASN A 594 0.57 0.46 -5.94
N TRP A 595 0.72 1.03 -7.14
CA TRP A 595 -0.02 2.22 -7.58
C TRP A 595 -1.52 2.00 -7.89
N TRP A 596 -1.98 0.76 -8.04
CA TRP A 596 -3.41 0.46 -8.22
C TRP A 596 -4.13 0.18 -6.89
N LEU A 597 -3.41 -0.37 -5.90
CA LEU A 597 -3.91 -0.49 -4.52
C LEU A 597 -3.87 0.86 -3.79
N GLY A 598 -2.84 1.66 -4.08
CA GLY A 598 -2.55 2.93 -3.43
C GLY A 598 -1.81 2.80 -2.10
N HIS A 599 -1.34 1.60 -1.75
CA HIS A 599 -0.61 1.28 -0.53
C HIS A 599 0.50 0.27 -0.77
N SER A 600 1.31 0.02 0.26
CA SER A 600 2.36 -0.99 0.24
C SER A 600 1.97 -2.34 0.85
N TYR A 601 2.92 -3.27 0.86
CA TYR A 601 2.85 -4.53 1.60
C TYR A 601 4.05 -4.69 2.55
N SER A 602 3.77 -4.99 3.83
CA SER A 602 4.76 -5.30 4.86
C SER A 602 5.50 -6.61 4.58
N HIS A 603 4.80 -7.72 4.34
CA HIS A 603 5.46 -9.02 4.15
C HIS A 603 6.21 -9.15 2.82
N GLY A 604 7.47 -9.59 2.94
CA GLY A 604 8.39 -9.87 1.85
C GLY A 604 8.17 -11.24 1.21
N VAL A 605 9.23 -12.01 0.98
CA VAL A 605 9.17 -13.16 0.06
C VAL A 605 8.40 -14.39 0.56
N THR A 606 8.08 -14.48 1.85
CA THR A 606 7.40 -15.66 2.43
C THR A 606 5.94 -15.82 1.97
N PRO A 607 5.42 -17.05 1.82
CA PRO A 607 4.07 -17.27 1.32
C PRO A 607 3.01 -17.12 2.44
N MET A 608 1.87 -16.55 2.10
CA MET A 608 0.77 -16.26 3.04
C MET A 608 -0.58 -16.69 2.49
N ALA A 609 -1.36 -17.45 3.27
CA ALA A 609 -2.60 -18.09 2.81
C ALA A 609 -3.71 -17.10 2.43
N ASP A 610 -3.75 -15.94 3.09
CA ASP A 610 -4.70 -14.84 2.87
C ASP A 610 -4.14 -13.73 1.96
N GLY A 611 -3.03 -13.98 1.27
CA GLY A 611 -2.30 -12.96 0.50
C GLY A 611 -1.35 -12.14 1.37
N LYS A 612 -0.74 -11.11 0.79
CA LYS A 612 0.19 -10.21 1.50
C LYS A 612 -0.58 -9.26 2.41
N ASP A 613 0.10 -8.70 3.39
CA ASP A 613 -0.47 -7.79 4.39
C ASP A 613 0.20 -6.42 4.46
N GLU A 614 -0.45 -5.51 5.19
CA GLU A 614 0.04 -4.22 5.67
C GLU A 614 -0.59 -4.00 7.07
N GLU A 615 0.20 -3.61 8.07
CA GLU A 615 -0.29 -3.34 9.44
C GLU A 615 -0.14 -1.87 9.85
N SER A 616 1.06 -1.31 9.71
CA SER A 616 1.47 -0.09 10.43
C SER A 616 1.39 1.17 9.56
N THR A 617 0.17 1.65 9.31
CA THR A 617 -0.04 2.70 8.29
C THR A 617 0.66 4.03 8.58
N SER A 618 0.95 4.32 9.84
CA SER A 618 1.69 5.51 10.23
C SER A 618 3.21 5.38 10.02
N GLU A 619 3.76 4.15 9.92
CA GLU A 619 5.18 3.92 9.64
C GLU A 619 5.51 4.00 8.14
N GLU A 620 4.62 3.58 7.25
CA GLU A 620 4.72 3.91 5.81
C GLU A 620 4.57 5.42 5.57
N VAL A 621 3.60 6.08 6.23
CA VAL A 621 3.47 7.55 6.21
C VAL A 621 4.79 8.22 6.65
N ASN A 622 5.47 7.68 7.67
CA ASN A 622 6.75 8.19 8.15
C ASN A 622 7.91 7.93 7.18
N PHE A 623 7.97 6.75 6.54
CA PHE A 623 8.96 6.45 5.49
C PHE A 623 8.89 7.48 4.34
N LEU A 624 7.68 7.74 3.84
CA LEU A 624 7.44 8.67 2.74
C LEU A 624 7.69 10.14 3.14
N TYR A 625 7.22 10.55 4.32
CA TYR A 625 7.55 11.84 4.93
C TYR A 625 9.07 12.02 5.10
N GLY A 626 9.76 10.98 5.57
CA GLY A 626 11.21 10.94 5.70
C GLY A 626 11.93 11.17 4.37
N ILE A 627 11.54 10.45 3.31
CA ILE A 627 12.13 10.64 1.97
C ILE A 627 11.85 12.04 1.43
N ALA A 628 10.65 12.58 1.61
CA ALA A 628 10.31 13.92 1.13
C ALA A 628 11.11 15.03 1.85
N LEU A 629 11.38 14.88 3.15
CA LEU A 629 12.26 15.77 3.90
C LEU A 629 13.74 15.55 3.57
N TYR A 630 14.17 14.31 3.39
CA TYR A 630 15.53 13.98 3.00
C TYR A 630 15.87 14.54 1.61
N GLY A 631 14.98 14.40 0.64
CA GLY A 631 15.10 15.00 -0.70
C GLY A 631 15.16 16.52 -0.64
N GLN A 632 14.44 17.16 0.29
CA GLN A 632 14.52 18.60 0.52
C GLN A 632 15.92 19.06 0.95
N VAL A 633 16.55 18.35 1.91
CA VAL A 633 17.85 18.75 2.49
C VAL A 633 19.06 18.24 1.72
N THR A 634 18.85 17.28 0.80
CA THR A 634 19.85 16.80 -0.17
C THR A 634 19.67 17.41 -1.56
N GLU A 635 18.71 18.33 -1.73
CA GLU A 635 18.41 19.07 -2.97
C GLU A 635 17.98 18.16 -4.15
N ASN A 636 17.52 16.93 -3.85
CA ASN A 636 16.96 15.98 -4.81
C ASN A 636 15.46 16.21 -5.01
N ALA A 637 15.13 17.14 -5.92
CA ALA A 637 13.76 17.54 -6.22
C ALA A 637 12.91 16.40 -6.83
N GLU A 638 13.49 15.51 -7.64
CA GLU A 638 12.76 14.38 -8.24
C GLU A 638 12.31 13.38 -7.18
N GLN A 639 13.22 13.00 -6.27
CA GLN A 639 12.91 12.12 -5.15
C GLN A 639 11.92 12.77 -4.16
N GLN A 640 12.03 14.09 -3.92
CA GLN A 640 11.06 14.81 -3.10
C GLN A 640 9.67 14.82 -3.73
N ALA A 641 9.54 15.12 -5.02
CA ALA A 641 8.27 15.15 -5.72
C ALA A 641 7.60 13.78 -5.76
N LEU A 642 8.37 12.72 -6.05
CA LEU A 642 7.92 11.34 -6.00
C LEU A 642 7.40 10.95 -4.61
N ALA A 643 8.17 11.21 -3.55
CA ALA A 643 7.78 10.84 -2.19
C ALA A 643 6.52 11.58 -1.75
N LYS A 644 6.35 12.86 -2.12
CA LYS A 644 5.13 13.62 -1.90
C LYS A 644 3.93 13.08 -2.69
N LEU A 645 4.13 12.66 -3.93
CA LEU A 645 3.07 12.04 -4.74
C LEU A 645 2.60 10.71 -4.13
N ILE A 646 3.53 9.81 -3.80
CA ILE A 646 3.19 8.53 -3.16
C ILE A 646 2.53 8.78 -1.80
N LEU A 647 3.03 9.71 -0.99
CA LEU A 647 2.43 10.09 0.30
C LEU A 647 0.97 10.58 0.16
N LYS A 648 0.66 11.35 -0.89
CA LYS A 648 -0.71 11.79 -1.17
C LYS A 648 -1.63 10.63 -1.56
N VAL A 649 -1.19 9.77 -2.47
CA VAL A 649 -1.92 8.54 -2.87
C VAL A 649 -2.14 7.62 -1.67
N TYR A 650 -1.12 7.50 -0.80
CA TYR A 650 -1.18 6.63 0.37
C TYR A 650 -2.07 7.17 1.48
N VAL A 651 -1.98 8.45 1.85
CA VAL A 651 -2.90 9.10 2.79
C VAL A 651 -4.36 8.89 2.36
N ARG A 652 -4.62 8.91 1.05
CA ARG A 652 -5.92 8.62 0.45
C ARG A 652 -6.34 7.17 0.64
N ALA A 653 -5.47 6.20 0.35
CA ALA A 653 -5.74 4.77 0.57
C ALA A 653 -5.98 4.46 2.05
N VAL A 654 -5.18 5.01 2.95
CA VAL A 654 -5.33 4.89 4.41
C VAL A 654 -6.70 5.42 4.89
N ASN A 655 -7.12 6.58 4.40
CA ASN A 655 -8.44 7.16 4.72
C ASN A 655 -9.61 6.50 3.94
N THR A 656 -9.34 5.56 3.03
CA THR A 656 -10.34 4.79 2.30
C THR A 656 -10.54 3.40 2.93
N TYR A 657 -9.46 2.64 3.15
CA TYR A 657 -9.52 1.22 3.52
C TYR A 657 -9.07 0.87 4.93
N PHE A 658 -8.33 1.75 5.63
CA PHE A 658 -7.71 1.41 6.91
C PHE A 658 -8.33 2.16 8.10
N LEU A 659 -8.66 3.44 7.93
CA LEU A 659 -9.24 4.32 8.97
C LEU A 659 -10.74 4.53 8.74
N LEU A 660 -11.55 3.77 9.47
CA LEU A 660 -12.95 3.48 9.14
C LEU A 660 -13.89 4.53 9.75
N ARG A 661 -14.10 5.63 9.01
CA ARG A 661 -15.05 6.71 9.33
C ARG A 661 -16.52 6.27 9.21
N ASN A 662 -17.39 6.88 10.02
CA ASN A 662 -18.83 6.69 9.99
C ASN A 662 -19.50 7.17 8.70
N ASP A 663 -18.89 8.13 8.01
CA ASP A 663 -19.30 8.62 6.68
C ASP A 663 -18.30 8.25 5.57
N GLY A 664 -17.43 7.26 5.84
CA GLY A 664 -16.52 6.72 4.84
C GLY A 664 -17.24 5.88 3.77
N PRO A 665 -16.53 5.53 2.68
CA PRO A 665 -17.07 4.62 1.68
C PRO A 665 -17.35 3.22 2.26
N ALA A 666 -18.32 2.52 1.67
CA ALA A 666 -18.72 1.18 2.09
C ALA A 666 -17.73 0.10 1.58
N ILE A 667 -16.53 0.07 2.18
CA ILE A 667 -15.45 -0.85 1.83
C ILE A 667 -15.68 -2.24 2.44
N HIS A 668 -15.81 -2.32 3.76
CA HIS A 668 -15.85 -3.57 4.51
C HIS A 668 -17.29 -4.09 4.72
N PRO A 669 -17.47 -5.37 5.12
CA PRO A 669 -18.75 -5.92 5.52
C PRO A 669 -19.50 -5.07 6.55
N ALA A 670 -20.83 -5.06 6.43
CA ALA A 670 -21.71 -4.24 7.26
C ALA A 670 -21.47 -4.46 8.76
N GLY A 671 -21.07 -3.38 9.45
CA GLY A 671 -20.79 -3.39 10.88
C GLY A 671 -19.32 -3.59 11.25
N PHE A 672 -18.42 -3.97 10.34
CA PHE A 672 -16.97 -4.06 10.60
C PHE A 672 -16.37 -2.68 10.94
N SER A 673 -16.89 -1.60 10.34
CA SER A 673 -16.43 -0.21 10.56
C SER A 673 -16.50 0.28 12.01
N LYS A 674 -17.27 -0.36 12.91
CA LYS A 674 -17.26 -0.02 14.35
C LYS A 674 -15.91 -0.33 15.02
N ASN A 675 -15.05 -1.13 14.39
CA ASN A 675 -13.67 -1.33 14.83
C ASN A 675 -12.80 -0.08 14.67
N LYS A 676 -13.21 0.88 13.81
CA LYS A 676 -12.50 2.13 13.45
C LYS A 676 -11.14 1.97 12.77
N VAL A 677 -10.44 0.87 13.01
CA VAL A 677 -9.27 0.45 12.25
C VAL A 677 -9.43 -1.01 11.83
N THR A 678 -8.72 -1.42 10.78
CA THR A 678 -8.76 -2.79 10.26
C THR A 678 -8.04 -3.81 11.14
N GLY A 679 -7.04 -3.37 11.91
CA GLY A 679 -5.96 -4.24 12.36
C GLY A 679 -5.10 -4.67 11.16
N VAL A 680 -4.54 -5.88 11.19
CA VAL A 680 -3.78 -6.44 10.07
C VAL A 680 -4.69 -6.56 8.84
N PHE A 681 -4.30 -5.89 7.75
CA PHE A 681 -5.01 -5.87 6.48
C PHE A 681 -4.27 -6.77 5.50
N PHE A 682 -4.89 -7.88 5.09
CA PHE A 682 -4.41 -8.78 4.05
C PHE A 682 -5.19 -8.55 2.74
N ASP A 683 -4.71 -9.10 1.63
CA ASP A 683 -5.48 -9.13 0.37
C ASP A 683 -6.86 -9.80 0.54
N ASN A 684 -6.94 -10.92 1.25
CA ASN A 684 -8.16 -11.74 1.37
C ASN A 684 -8.98 -11.46 2.64
N LYS A 685 -8.39 -10.77 3.62
CA LYS A 685 -8.81 -10.80 5.02
C LYS A 685 -8.48 -9.49 5.74
N CYS A 686 -9.36 -9.01 6.62
CA CYS A 686 -8.98 -8.03 7.65
C CYS A 686 -9.15 -8.69 9.03
N ASP A 687 -8.23 -8.47 9.97
CA ASP A 687 -8.29 -9.01 11.35
C ASP A 687 -7.95 -7.94 12.37
N TYR A 688 -8.92 -7.59 13.21
CA TYR A 688 -8.80 -6.64 14.29
C TYR A 688 -7.95 -7.23 15.43
N THR A 689 -6.64 -7.21 15.21
CA THR A 689 -5.53 -7.72 16.01
C THR A 689 -4.25 -6.97 15.58
N THR A 690 -3.14 -7.15 16.30
CA THR A 690 -1.80 -6.97 15.71
C THR A 690 -1.04 -8.29 15.67
N TRP A 691 0.10 -8.31 14.98
CA TRP A 691 1.07 -9.41 14.99
C TRP A 691 1.66 -9.73 16.37
N PHE A 692 1.66 -8.77 17.30
CA PHE A 692 2.34 -8.86 18.59
C PHE A 692 1.41 -8.79 19.82
N SER A 693 0.19 -8.24 19.69
CA SER A 693 -0.75 -8.13 20.81
C SER A 693 -2.22 -7.93 20.37
N PRO A 694 -3.19 -8.67 20.92
CA PRO A 694 -4.61 -8.46 20.68
C PRO A 694 -5.21 -7.29 21.51
N ASN A 695 -4.40 -6.56 22.28
CA ASN A 695 -4.86 -5.43 23.08
C ASN A 695 -5.26 -4.23 22.19
N LYS A 696 -6.37 -3.56 22.51
CA LYS A 696 -6.88 -2.44 21.70
C LYS A 696 -5.95 -1.23 21.66
N GLU A 697 -5.24 -0.94 22.74
CA GLU A 697 -4.23 0.13 22.74
C GLU A 697 -3.06 -0.15 21.78
N CYS A 698 -2.78 -1.42 21.48
CA CYS A 698 -1.84 -1.83 20.43
C CYS A 698 -2.49 -1.70 19.04
N ILE A 699 -3.68 -2.29 18.85
CA ILE A 699 -4.41 -2.33 17.55
C ILE A 699 -4.66 -0.92 16.99
N HIS A 700 -4.96 0.04 17.86
CA HIS A 700 -5.11 1.45 17.47
C HIS A 700 -3.80 2.22 17.54
N GLY A 701 -2.96 1.99 18.56
CA GLY A 701 -1.72 2.73 18.78
C GLY A 701 -0.65 2.49 17.72
N ILE A 702 -0.63 1.31 17.09
CA ILE A 702 0.27 0.99 15.96
C ILE A 702 0.00 1.96 14.79
N GLN A 703 -1.25 2.37 14.60
CA GLN A 703 -1.67 3.36 13.59
C GLN A 703 -1.32 4.82 13.97
N MET A 704 -0.55 5.03 15.04
CA MET A 704 -0.15 6.34 15.57
C MET A 704 1.38 6.52 15.70
N ILE A 705 2.18 5.51 15.34
CA ILE A 705 3.65 5.58 15.43
C ILE A 705 4.34 5.80 14.07
N PRO A 706 5.45 6.56 14.03
CA PRO A 706 5.87 7.54 15.03
C PRO A 706 5.05 8.84 14.94
N VAL A 707 4.87 9.49 16.09
CA VAL A 707 4.24 10.82 16.17
C VAL A 707 5.03 11.81 15.31
N SER A 708 4.40 12.34 14.27
CA SER A 708 5.02 13.21 13.27
C SER A 708 4.02 14.24 12.72
N PRO A 709 4.47 15.37 12.14
CA PRO A 709 3.59 16.42 11.63
C PRO A 709 2.58 15.93 10.58
N ILE A 710 2.97 14.98 9.74
CA ILE A 710 2.10 14.41 8.70
C ILE A 710 0.86 13.67 9.25
N LEU A 711 0.87 13.25 10.53
CA LEU A 711 -0.32 12.69 11.21
C LEU A 711 -1.44 13.72 11.45
N GLU A 712 -1.24 15.01 11.15
CA GLU A 712 -2.33 15.98 11.00
C GLU A 712 -3.29 15.60 9.86
N VAL A 713 -2.77 14.95 8.81
CA VAL A 713 -3.47 14.67 7.54
C VAL A 713 -3.92 13.23 7.46
N SER A 714 -3.03 12.27 7.78
CA SER A 714 -3.38 10.84 7.74
C SER A 714 -4.42 10.49 8.81
N ARG A 715 -4.37 11.12 9.99
CA ARG A 715 -5.36 10.97 11.08
C ARG A 715 -6.15 12.27 11.27
N PRO A 716 -7.12 12.59 10.40
CA PRO A 716 -7.83 13.87 10.46
C PRO A 716 -8.62 14.00 11.78
N PRO A 717 -8.78 15.22 12.35
CA PRO A 717 -9.37 15.41 13.68
C PRO A 717 -10.76 14.82 13.88
N ARG A 718 -11.53 14.69 12.79
CA ARG A 718 -12.83 14.01 12.79
C ARG A 718 -12.71 12.51 13.06
N PHE A 719 -11.81 11.82 12.35
CA PHE A 719 -11.59 10.40 12.57
C PHE A 719 -11.08 10.14 13.99
N VAL A 720 -10.17 10.99 14.50
CA VAL A 720 -9.69 10.93 15.89
C VAL A 720 -10.83 11.06 16.90
N ARG A 721 -11.85 11.90 16.63
CA ARG A 721 -13.06 11.99 17.47
C ARG A 721 -13.92 10.73 17.41
N GLU A 722 -14.21 10.25 16.21
CA GLU A 722 -15.02 9.03 15.99
C GLU A 722 -14.33 7.78 16.58
N GLU A 723 -13.00 7.68 16.49
CA GLU A 723 -12.19 6.61 17.11
C GLU A 723 -12.20 6.71 18.65
N TRP A 724 -12.07 7.92 19.19
CA TRP A 724 -12.02 8.13 20.63
C TRP A 724 -13.35 7.84 21.31
N ASP A 725 -14.44 8.42 20.81
CA ASP A 725 -15.77 8.32 21.42
C ASP A 725 -16.38 6.91 21.30
N GLU A 726 -16.00 6.15 20.27
CA GLU A 726 -16.52 4.80 20.01
C GLU A 726 -15.63 3.66 20.55
N VAL A 727 -14.31 3.85 20.67
CA VAL A 727 -13.40 2.79 21.17
C VAL A 727 -12.49 3.28 22.31
N LEU A 728 -11.61 4.26 22.04
CA LEU A 728 -10.45 4.51 22.93
C LEU A 728 -10.84 5.02 24.32
N SER A 729 -11.87 5.87 24.40
CA SER A 729 -12.38 6.47 25.65
C SER A 729 -12.85 5.45 26.70
N ARG A 730 -13.01 4.17 26.31
CA ARG A 730 -13.53 3.07 27.13
C ARG A 730 -12.44 2.11 27.62
N LEU A 731 -11.20 2.31 27.19
CA LEU A 731 -10.10 1.40 27.50
C LEU A 731 -9.60 1.60 28.94
N PRO A 732 -9.29 0.53 29.71
CA PRO A 732 -8.76 0.65 31.06
C PRO A 732 -7.51 1.53 31.19
N ILE A 733 -6.63 1.49 30.19
CA ILE A 733 -5.44 2.34 30.07
C ILE A 733 -5.78 3.84 29.95
N VAL A 734 -6.92 4.21 29.37
CA VAL A 734 -7.34 5.63 29.25
C VAL A 734 -7.98 6.11 30.56
N HIS A 735 -8.71 5.24 31.26
CA HIS A 735 -9.31 5.55 32.56
C HIS A 735 -8.27 5.62 33.71
N ASP A 736 -7.34 4.67 33.77
CA ASP A 736 -6.26 4.67 34.77
C ASP A 736 -4.91 4.25 34.16
N TRP A 737 -4.32 5.17 33.40
CA TRP A 737 -2.95 5.00 32.89
C TRP A 737 -1.90 4.88 34.01
N ARG A 738 -2.18 5.37 35.22
CA ARG A 738 -1.26 5.33 36.36
C ARG A 738 -1.15 3.93 36.96
N ALA A 739 -2.23 3.14 36.94
CA ALA A 739 -2.19 1.72 37.26
C ALA A 739 -1.61 0.88 36.11
N ASN A 740 -1.92 1.21 34.85
CA ASN A 740 -1.54 0.39 33.69
C ASN A 740 -0.08 0.55 33.25
N GLN A 741 0.58 1.69 33.52
CA GLN A 741 2.02 1.94 33.26
C GLN A 741 2.53 1.58 31.85
N SER A 742 1.67 1.68 30.84
CA SER A 742 1.96 1.27 29.46
C SER A 742 2.34 2.45 28.56
N GLY A 743 3.41 2.29 27.76
CA GLY A 743 3.94 3.30 26.84
C GLY A 743 2.93 3.74 25.77
N TRP A 744 2.01 2.87 25.38
CA TRP A 744 0.89 3.18 24.46
C TRP A 744 0.05 4.36 24.93
N THR A 745 0.01 4.65 26.24
CA THR A 745 -0.62 5.87 26.81
C THR A 745 -0.14 7.13 26.10
N SER A 746 1.17 7.26 25.85
CA SER A 746 1.74 8.45 25.24
C SER A 746 1.27 8.68 23.80
N LEU A 747 1.06 7.60 23.05
CA LEU A 747 0.58 7.63 21.67
C LEU A 747 -0.91 7.99 21.61
N LEU A 748 -1.73 7.32 22.43
CA LEU A 748 -3.15 7.62 22.57
C LEU A 748 -3.39 9.09 22.96
N PHE A 749 -2.64 9.62 23.93
CA PHE A 749 -2.79 11.01 24.37
C PHE A 749 -2.13 12.05 23.45
N ALA A 750 -1.09 11.69 22.69
CA ALA A 750 -0.56 12.54 21.62
C ALA A 750 -1.58 12.69 20.48
N ASN A 751 -2.24 11.59 20.07
CA ASN A 751 -3.35 11.59 19.11
C ASN A 751 -4.54 12.43 19.65
N TYR A 752 -4.96 12.17 20.89
CA TYR A 752 -6.08 12.83 21.58
C TYR A 752 -5.91 14.35 21.79
N SER A 753 -4.68 14.87 21.80
CA SER A 753 -4.38 16.29 22.05
C SER A 753 -5.03 17.28 21.05
N VAL A 754 -5.61 16.78 19.96
CA VAL A 754 -6.43 17.55 19.00
C VAL A 754 -7.90 17.73 19.44
N LEU A 755 -8.36 16.94 20.42
CA LEU A 755 -9.71 16.99 21.00
C LEU A 755 -9.70 17.70 22.35
N ASP A 756 -8.80 17.31 23.26
CA ASP A 756 -8.52 18.04 24.50
C ASP A 756 -7.01 18.13 24.74
N ARG A 757 -6.47 19.32 24.46
CA ARG A 757 -5.05 19.63 24.64
C ARG A 757 -4.64 19.70 26.12
N GLU A 758 -5.49 20.22 26.99
CA GLU A 758 -5.13 20.45 28.40
C GLU A 758 -5.14 19.11 29.17
N LYS A 759 -6.09 18.22 28.87
CA LYS A 759 -6.04 16.84 29.39
C LYS A 759 -4.87 16.05 28.81
N ALA A 760 -4.54 16.23 27.53
CA ALA A 760 -3.33 15.63 26.96
C ALA A 760 -2.06 16.13 27.68
N PHE A 761 -1.93 17.41 27.99
CA PHE A 761 -0.80 17.94 28.77
C PHE A 761 -0.69 17.31 30.17
N GLU A 762 -1.80 17.16 30.91
CA GLU A 762 -1.81 16.51 32.23
C GLU A 762 -1.20 15.10 32.17
N VAL A 763 -1.61 14.30 31.17
CA VAL A 763 -1.17 12.92 31.02
C VAL A 763 0.25 12.84 30.47
N LEU A 764 0.54 13.49 29.34
CA LEU A 764 1.84 13.44 28.66
C LEU A 764 2.98 14.00 29.52
N SER A 765 2.70 14.90 30.48
CA SER A 765 3.70 15.37 31.43
C SER A 765 4.24 14.28 32.36
N THR A 766 3.51 13.18 32.58
CA THR A 766 3.87 12.17 33.59
C THR A 766 3.65 10.70 33.23
N CYS A 767 2.97 10.36 32.13
CA CYS A 767 2.78 8.97 31.71
C CYS A 767 4.06 8.31 31.14
N PRO A 768 4.15 6.97 31.10
CA PRO A 768 5.20 6.27 30.35
C PRO A 768 5.13 6.59 28.85
N MET A 769 6.29 6.67 28.22
CA MET A 769 6.44 6.94 26.79
C MET A 769 6.57 5.63 25.99
N ASP A 770 6.16 5.66 24.72
CA ASP A 770 6.64 4.71 23.70
C ASP A 770 8.16 4.81 23.55
N ASP A 771 8.80 3.71 23.15
CA ASP A 771 10.26 3.68 23.02
C ASP A 771 10.78 4.58 21.87
N GLY A 772 9.96 4.88 20.86
CA GLY A 772 10.18 5.85 19.79
C GLY A 772 9.61 7.26 20.01
N LEU A 773 8.97 7.54 21.15
CA LEU A 773 8.47 8.87 21.50
C LEU A 773 9.22 9.47 22.70
N SER A 774 9.70 10.71 22.58
CA SER A 774 10.23 11.50 23.71
C SER A 774 9.12 12.34 24.34
N ARG A 775 9.23 12.62 25.64
CA ARG A 775 8.25 13.45 26.37
C ARG A 775 8.26 14.88 25.86
N ALA A 776 9.45 15.40 25.52
CA ALA A 776 9.62 16.69 24.87
C ALA A 776 8.85 16.77 23.55
N TRP A 777 8.99 15.78 22.66
CA TRP A 777 8.26 15.77 21.39
C TRP A 777 6.75 15.60 21.57
N ALA A 778 6.31 14.73 22.49
CA ALA A 778 4.89 14.53 22.78
C ALA A 778 4.20 15.83 23.26
N LEU A 779 4.83 16.54 24.19
CA LEU A 779 4.33 17.82 24.72
C LEU A 779 4.39 18.95 23.66
N TYR A 780 5.47 19.02 22.87
CA TYR A 780 5.62 19.99 21.79
C TYR A 780 4.58 19.78 20.66
N TYR A 781 4.36 18.52 20.26
CA TYR A 781 3.33 18.13 19.30
C TYR A 781 1.94 18.51 19.80
N ALA A 782 1.58 18.13 21.04
CA ALA A 782 0.31 18.50 21.66
C ALA A 782 0.09 20.02 21.72
N ALA A 783 1.13 20.78 22.07
CA ALA A 783 1.08 22.25 22.10
C ALA A 783 0.86 22.88 20.73
N THR A 784 1.31 22.23 19.66
CA THR A 784 1.27 22.75 18.29
C THR A 784 0.14 22.17 17.42
N ARG A 785 -0.64 21.17 17.88
CA ARG A 785 -1.89 20.70 17.22
C ARG A 785 -2.88 21.85 16.92
N PRO A 786 -3.79 21.71 15.95
CA PRO A 786 -4.84 22.71 15.75
C PRO A 786 -5.71 22.81 17.02
N PRO A 787 -6.29 23.99 17.32
CA PRO A 787 -7.20 24.12 18.45
C PRO A 787 -8.43 23.23 18.25
N PRO A 788 -8.99 22.61 19.30
CA PRO A 788 -10.19 21.79 19.19
C PRO A 788 -11.34 22.53 18.52
N SER A 789 -11.94 21.91 17.49
CA SER A 789 -13.17 22.40 16.89
C SER A 789 -14.33 22.24 17.88
N ARG A 790 -14.93 23.39 18.24
CA ARG A 790 -16.15 23.48 19.05
C ARG A 790 -17.33 22.79 18.34
#